data_AF-A0A1K1NXP1-F1
#
_entry.id   AF-A0A1K1NXP1-F1
#
_cell.length_a   1.000
_cell.length_b   1.000
_cell.length_c   1.000
_cell.angle_alpha   90.00
_cell.angle_beta   90.00
_cell.angle_gamma   90.00
#
_symmetry.space_group_name_H-M   'P 1'
#
loop_
_entity.id
_entity.type
_entity.pdbx_description
1 polymer ?
#
loop_
_entity_poly.entity_id
_entity_poly.type
_entity_poly.pdbx_seq_one_letter_code
_entity_poly.pdbx_strand_id
1 'polypeptide(L)'
;MKNSLFKRAIAAAAAVPLALTQCLTYANAVDGDTATTTTANVQAQSQESTLKALLAIPGDAKILGPDKKGAAYNRQQSTWEQTALLLLNSLGTKDDGRIDLTPYINKALANAGDYSDVAKVFADLIDGKKVDYTFDGKKLTVKGKINELNYNEFIGVSDAFKIDAFDDIVLGGDFVIVVDGSTIDANQTVTAEFKYTCEGKTYTLGEVPALIKDKFTAIKAKAEKEIGAGVDEKAKADFFDKLDKIIKVATKADNGVTKALAFDWNYTTAQEKNNAADAITKLNAKIKSYGINKQLPPTASDIASNSKVAAAFAEISEKTNGKVTISAAEVGKLADEVGGRSIKKGDDVVVSTPLSASIFGGVGTFTAAFDDDADEVADLKKKVEAEGHQLVGSYKKAYARVDFSDIKDTGKASLSLSLDRILVTDTTTTTTSTTTTSSSTTTSTTTKVNPDDSTTTSSTTTKVNPDDTTTTTTTTKPIELKKIKRQYAKNGYTKTAAFYLNTEEEFNKKQISDVTLVIEYTDGSTEDRVVAADDINFGTAKPTNTYKKDSTDFKYAVQVYVKDVALTDELGENITVDAYIGVRGDADLNSTANAVDASVVLTYYAKLSTNDAEGNSNRPSNTKLSTSNLVTSARNIYDDFAAYLCDVEHDVTFDNLTKKVTRNKTINAVDASSILQFYAQRQLAANKGKTDAEVWAIVDSNNNNTSASEEV
;
A
#
# COMPACT_ATOMS: atom_id res chain seq x y z
N MET A 1 -22.84 -2.18 -21.99
CA MET A 1 -21.93 -1.91 -20.86
C MET A 1 -20.74 -1.13 -21.41
N LYS A 2 -20.44 0.07 -20.90
CA LYS A 2 -19.39 0.94 -21.47
C LYS A 2 -18.29 1.13 -20.42
N ASN A 3 -17.15 0.50 -20.65
CA ASN A 3 -16.02 0.39 -19.74
C ASN A 3 -15.14 1.64 -19.82
N SER A 4 -14.76 2.20 -18.66
CA SER A 4 -13.92 3.39 -18.59
C SER A 4 -12.45 3.01 -18.62
N LEU A 5 -11.76 3.40 -19.70
CA LEU A 5 -10.31 3.37 -19.87
C LEU A 5 -9.53 3.98 -18.70
N PHE A 6 -10.09 4.97 -18.01
CA PHE A 6 -9.44 5.63 -16.87
C PHE A 6 -9.49 4.82 -15.57
N LYS A 7 -10.58 4.09 -15.30
CA LYS A 7 -10.59 3.05 -14.22
C LYS A 7 -9.52 2.02 -14.51
N ARG A 8 -9.33 1.68 -15.78
CA ARG A 8 -8.29 0.74 -16.22
C ARG A 8 -6.90 1.34 -16.20
N ALA A 9 -6.68 2.66 -16.25
CA ALA A 9 -5.36 3.27 -16.21
C ALA A 9 -4.81 3.41 -14.78
N ILE A 10 -5.63 3.90 -13.84
CA ILE A 10 -5.29 3.96 -12.42
C ILE A 10 -5.29 2.54 -11.81
N ALA A 11 -6.28 1.71 -12.16
CA ALA A 11 -6.22 0.30 -11.81
C ALA A 11 -5.20 -0.48 -12.65
N ALA A 12 -4.64 0.01 -13.75
CA ALA A 12 -3.51 -0.69 -14.39
C ALA A 12 -2.20 -0.32 -13.69
N ALA A 13 -1.97 0.95 -13.37
CA ALA A 13 -0.80 1.36 -12.60
C ALA A 13 -0.70 0.64 -11.23
N ALA A 14 -1.84 0.32 -10.61
CA ALA A 14 -1.90 -0.43 -9.35
C ALA A 14 -2.19 -1.94 -9.50
N ALA A 15 -2.99 -2.33 -10.50
CA ALA A 15 -3.43 -3.71 -10.68
C ALA A 15 -2.72 -4.45 -11.84
N VAL A 16 -1.70 -3.91 -12.52
CA VAL A 16 -0.93 -4.68 -13.51
C VAL A 16 0.15 -5.57 -12.89
N PRO A 17 0.94 -5.14 -11.88
CA PRO A 17 1.74 -6.08 -11.10
C PRO A 17 0.84 -7.18 -10.51
N LEU A 18 -0.33 -6.76 -10.03
CA LEU A 18 -1.40 -7.56 -9.45
C LEU A 18 -2.14 -8.48 -10.47
N ALA A 19 -2.36 -8.04 -11.71
CA ALA A 19 -3.02 -8.82 -12.77
C ALA A 19 -2.04 -9.79 -13.44
N LEU A 20 -0.74 -9.45 -13.49
CA LEU A 20 0.28 -10.46 -13.76
C LEU A 20 0.23 -11.53 -12.68
N THR A 21 0.28 -11.17 -11.39
CA THR A 21 0.25 -12.19 -10.32
C THR A 21 -1.05 -13.00 -10.31
N GLN A 22 -2.22 -12.43 -10.63
CA GLN A 22 -3.47 -13.21 -10.82
C GLN A 22 -3.37 -14.18 -12.00
N CYS A 23 -3.06 -13.68 -13.20
CA CYS A 23 -3.01 -14.53 -14.39
C CYS A 23 -1.97 -15.66 -14.25
N LEU A 24 -0.92 -15.44 -13.45
CA LEU A 24 0.17 -16.38 -13.19
C LEU A 24 -0.10 -17.36 -12.04
N THR A 25 -0.78 -16.95 -10.97
CA THR A 25 -1.13 -17.85 -9.85
C THR A 25 -2.19 -18.89 -10.25
N TYR A 26 -3.10 -18.55 -11.17
CA TYR A 26 -4.01 -19.55 -11.74
C TYR A 26 -3.32 -20.50 -12.69
N ALA A 27 -2.34 -19.97 -13.39
CA ALA A 27 -1.40 -20.71 -14.19
C ALA A 27 -0.34 -21.43 -13.33
N ASN A 28 -0.55 -21.64 -12.03
CA ASN A 28 0.29 -22.53 -11.20
C ASN A 28 -0.59 -23.33 -10.22
N ALA A 29 -1.93 -23.26 -10.35
CA ALA A 29 -2.89 -23.95 -9.51
C ALA A 29 -3.34 -25.26 -10.18
N VAL A 30 -2.38 -26.17 -10.40
CA VAL A 30 -2.62 -27.58 -10.67
C VAL A 30 -1.98 -28.36 -9.53
N ASP A 31 -2.75 -29.23 -8.86
CA ASP A 31 -2.25 -30.09 -7.79
C ASP A 31 -1.02 -30.88 -8.26
N GLY A 32 0.16 -30.62 -7.67
CA GLY A 32 1.39 -31.32 -8.05
C GLY A 32 2.60 -30.91 -7.23
N ASP A 33 3.16 -31.89 -6.54
CA ASP A 33 4.30 -31.87 -5.63
C ASP A 33 5.64 -31.46 -6.29
N THR A 34 6.52 -30.84 -5.50
CA THR A 34 7.98 -30.60 -5.64
C THR A 34 8.62 -30.40 -7.04
N ALA A 35 9.37 -29.29 -7.22
CA ALA A 35 10.84 -29.35 -7.40
C ALA A 35 11.49 -27.95 -7.57
N THR A 36 12.71 -27.89 -7.04
CA THR A 36 13.71 -26.82 -6.96
C THR A 36 14.08 -26.13 -8.27
N THR A 37 14.48 -24.85 -8.24
CA THR A 37 15.50 -24.32 -9.17
C THR A 37 16.19 -23.03 -8.70
N THR A 38 17.50 -23.17 -8.51
CA THR A 38 18.65 -22.27 -8.71
C THR A 38 18.46 -20.76 -8.95
N THR A 39 19.14 -20.03 -8.06
CA THR A 39 19.53 -18.61 -8.01
C THR A 39 20.29 -18.11 -9.24
N ALA A 40 20.00 -16.86 -9.65
CA ALA A 40 20.91 -16.01 -10.40
C ALA A 40 20.99 -14.62 -9.74
N ASN A 41 22.20 -14.23 -9.37
CA ASN A 41 22.60 -13.03 -8.63
C ASN A 41 22.10 -11.72 -9.26
N VAL A 42 21.34 -10.92 -8.51
CA VAL A 42 21.14 -9.47 -8.72
C VAL A 42 21.13 -8.78 -7.35
N GLN A 43 21.75 -7.59 -7.29
CA GLN A 43 22.10 -6.84 -6.07
C GLN A 43 20.93 -6.66 -5.08
N ALA A 44 21.28 -6.72 -3.78
CA ALA A 44 20.39 -6.59 -2.63
C ALA A 44 19.56 -5.30 -2.64
N GLN A 45 18.35 -5.37 -3.20
CA GLN A 45 17.23 -4.49 -2.91
C GLN A 45 16.10 -5.36 -2.35
N SER A 46 15.41 -4.87 -1.32
CA SER A 46 14.42 -5.62 -0.53
C SER A 46 13.40 -6.36 -1.40
N GLN A 47 13.22 -7.67 -1.18
CA GLN A 47 12.25 -8.53 -1.86
C GLN A 47 10.80 -8.34 -1.34
N GLU A 48 10.52 -7.24 -0.66
CA GLU A 48 9.19 -6.97 -0.10
C GLU A 48 8.20 -6.61 -1.21
N SER A 49 7.01 -7.19 -1.15
CA SER A 49 5.90 -6.92 -2.07
C SER A 49 4.97 -5.79 -1.61
N THR A 50 5.44 -4.96 -0.68
CA THR A 50 4.67 -3.84 -0.13
C THR A 50 4.60 -2.69 -1.13
N LEU A 51 3.57 -1.86 -1.01
CA LEU A 51 3.45 -0.65 -1.82
C LEU A 51 4.66 0.28 -1.57
N LYS A 52 5.18 0.32 -0.34
CA LYS A 52 6.37 1.10 0.02
C LYS A 52 7.61 0.61 -0.74
N ALA A 53 7.84 -0.70 -0.78
CA ALA A 53 8.98 -1.30 -1.49
C ALA A 53 8.95 -1.02 -3.00
N LEU A 54 7.78 -1.11 -3.64
CA LEU A 54 7.64 -0.79 -5.07
C LEU A 54 7.82 0.70 -5.39
N LEU A 55 7.63 1.59 -4.42
CA LEU A 55 7.78 3.04 -4.58
C LEU A 55 9.14 3.56 -4.08
N ALA A 56 9.95 2.71 -3.45
CA ALA A 56 11.23 3.10 -2.87
C ALA A 56 12.23 3.47 -3.98
N ILE A 57 12.99 4.54 -3.73
CA ILE A 57 14.17 4.89 -4.51
C ILE A 57 15.29 5.10 -3.49
N PRO A 58 16.16 4.12 -3.25
CA PRO A 58 17.22 4.26 -2.26
C PRO A 58 18.01 5.57 -2.45
N GLY A 59 18.30 6.28 -1.35
CA GLY A 59 19.00 7.57 -1.41
C GLY A 59 20.38 7.47 -2.08
N ASP A 60 21.00 6.29 -1.99
CA ASP A 60 22.27 5.94 -2.59
C ASP A 60 22.18 5.55 -4.08
N ALA A 61 20.99 5.48 -4.67
CA ALA A 61 20.79 5.17 -6.08
C ALA A 61 21.57 6.12 -7.00
N LYS A 62 21.90 5.66 -8.21
CA LYS A 62 22.69 6.44 -9.17
C LYS A 62 21.97 7.74 -9.55
N ILE A 63 22.64 8.88 -9.36
CA ILE A 63 22.16 10.19 -9.82
C ILE A 63 22.45 10.29 -11.32
N LEU A 64 21.41 10.60 -12.08
CA LEU A 64 21.43 10.79 -13.53
C LEU A 64 21.16 12.26 -13.86
N GLY A 65 21.66 12.70 -15.02
CA GLY A 65 21.30 14.00 -15.57
C GLY A 65 19.80 14.08 -15.91
N PRO A 66 19.28 15.30 -16.14
CA PRO A 66 17.88 15.51 -16.47
C PRO A 66 17.52 14.83 -17.80
N ASP A 67 16.26 14.42 -17.95
CA ASP A 67 15.68 13.97 -19.22
C ASP A 67 15.63 15.10 -20.27
N LYS A 68 15.58 16.36 -19.82
CA LYS A 68 15.66 17.54 -20.68
C LYS A 68 17.06 18.14 -20.65
N LYS A 69 17.72 18.17 -21.81
CA LYS A 69 19.04 18.80 -21.96
C LYS A 69 19.00 20.26 -21.48
N GLY A 70 19.90 20.61 -20.56
CA GLY A 70 20.02 21.97 -20.01
C GLY A 70 19.07 22.29 -18.86
N ALA A 71 18.27 21.33 -18.37
CA ALA A 71 17.45 21.55 -17.18
C ALA A 71 18.29 21.56 -15.90
N ALA A 72 17.87 22.36 -14.91
CA ALA A 72 18.59 22.56 -13.66
C ALA A 72 18.13 21.60 -12.54
N TYR A 73 17.90 20.33 -12.88
CA TYR A 73 17.60 19.26 -11.93
C TYR A 73 18.32 17.98 -12.32
N ASN A 74 18.46 17.08 -11.36
CA ASN A 74 18.93 15.71 -11.56
C ASN A 74 17.79 14.73 -11.27
N ARG A 75 17.99 13.47 -11.64
CA ARG A 75 17.01 12.40 -11.38
C ARG A 75 17.67 11.14 -10.84
N GLN A 76 16.94 10.37 -10.04
CA GLN A 76 17.25 8.96 -9.77
C GLN A 76 16.06 8.13 -10.30
N GLN A 77 16.34 7.09 -11.06
CA GLN A 77 15.31 6.23 -11.62
C GLN A 77 15.03 5.07 -10.65
N SER A 78 13.75 4.78 -10.41
CA SER A 78 13.34 3.61 -9.62
C SER A 78 13.68 2.32 -10.38
N THR A 79 14.00 1.29 -9.60
CA THR A 79 14.28 -0.08 -10.05
C THR A 79 13.13 -1.04 -9.70
N TRP A 80 11.91 -0.51 -9.51
CA TRP A 80 10.73 -1.30 -9.12
C TRP A 80 10.47 -2.50 -10.05
N GLU A 81 10.88 -2.41 -11.32
CA GLU A 81 10.75 -3.50 -12.29
C GLU A 81 11.52 -4.76 -11.86
N GLN A 82 12.63 -4.60 -11.14
CA GLN A 82 13.43 -5.71 -10.62
C GLN A 82 12.66 -6.41 -9.49
N THR A 83 12.09 -5.65 -8.55
CA THR A 83 11.21 -6.19 -7.49
C THR A 83 9.99 -6.90 -8.09
N ALA A 84 9.37 -6.30 -9.10
CA ALA A 84 8.24 -6.92 -9.80
C ALA A 84 8.65 -8.24 -10.46
N LEU A 85 9.80 -8.30 -11.13
CA LEU A 85 10.31 -9.53 -11.75
C LEU A 85 10.70 -10.60 -10.74
N LEU A 86 11.30 -10.23 -9.62
CA LEU A 86 11.60 -11.15 -8.53
C LEU A 86 10.33 -11.79 -8.00
N LEU A 87 9.28 -10.99 -7.77
CA LEU A 87 7.96 -11.51 -7.38
C LEU A 87 7.40 -12.46 -8.44
N LEU A 88 7.47 -12.10 -9.72
CA LEU A 88 7.01 -12.96 -10.83
C LEU A 88 7.76 -14.28 -10.90
N ASN A 89 9.08 -14.26 -10.74
CA ASN A 89 9.91 -15.46 -10.69
C ASN A 89 9.63 -16.31 -9.43
N SER A 90 9.25 -15.68 -8.31
CA SER A 90 8.96 -16.37 -7.05
C SER A 90 7.60 -17.09 -7.01
N LEU A 91 6.74 -16.85 -8.01
CA LEU A 91 5.41 -17.45 -8.12
C LEU A 91 5.41 -18.86 -8.73
N GLY A 92 6.55 -19.34 -9.25
CA GLY A 92 6.72 -20.70 -9.76
C GLY A 92 7.81 -20.78 -10.83
N THR A 93 8.38 -21.97 -11.01
CA THR A 93 9.31 -22.30 -12.10
C THR A 93 8.54 -22.42 -13.41
N LYS A 94 9.20 -22.75 -14.53
CA LYS A 94 8.51 -22.99 -15.81
C LYS A 94 7.39 -24.02 -15.61
N ASP A 95 6.14 -23.59 -15.69
CA ASP A 95 4.98 -24.42 -15.41
C ASP A 95 3.98 -24.37 -16.56
N ASP A 96 3.43 -25.53 -16.88
CA ASP A 96 2.44 -25.75 -17.91
C ASP A 96 1.28 -26.52 -17.28
N GLY A 97 0.05 -26.08 -17.50
CA GLY A 97 -1.09 -26.71 -16.83
C GLY A 97 -2.42 -26.31 -17.43
N ARG A 98 -3.49 -26.55 -16.66
CA ARG A 98 -4.87 -26.33 -17.10
C ARG A 98 -5.69 -25.61 -16.04
N ILE A 99 -6.36 -24.54 -16.45
CA ILE A 99 -7.23 -23.73 -15.59
C ILE A 99 -8.69 -24.12 -15.84
N ASP A 100 -9.43 -24.41 -14.77
CA ASP A 100 -10.89 -24.45 -14.81
C ASP A 100 -11.45 -23.03 -14.77
N LEU A 101 -12.16 -22.64 -15.82
CA LEU A 101 -12.74 -21.32 -15.95
C LEU A 101 -14.09 -21.16 -15.25
N THR A 102 -14.68 -22.24 -14.73
CA THR A 102 -16.01 -22.23 -14.10
C THR A 102 -16.16 -21.14 -13.02
N PRO A 103 -15.22 -20.96 -12.08
CA PRO A 103 -15.31 -19.90 -11.07
C PRO A 103 -15.34 -18.49 -11.70
N TYR A 104 -14.53 -18.24 -12.73
CA TYR A 104 -14.45 -16.93 -13.39
C TYR A 104 -15.65 -16.67 -14.29
N ILE A 105 -16.12 -17.69 -15.00
CA ILE A 105 -17.35 -17.64 -15.79
C ILE A 105 -18.52 -17.28 -14.87
N ASN A 106 -18.67 -17.94 -13.72
CA ASN A 106 -19.75 -17.64 -12.77
C ASN A 106 -19.66 -16.19 -12.26
N LYS A 107 -18.45 -15.72 -11.93
CA LYS A 107 -18.22 -14.32 -11.53
C LYS A 107 -18.55 -13.35 -12.68
N ALA A 108 -18.19 -13.66 -13.92
CA ALA A 108 -18.51 -12.84 -15.08
C ALA A 108 -20.02 -12.76 -15.33
N LEU A 109 -20.72 -13.90 -15.24
CA LEU A 109 -22.16 -14.00 -15.40
C LEU A 109 -22.92 -13.21 -14.34
N ALA A 110 -22.52 -13.33 -13.06
CA ALA A 110 -23.09 -12.56 -11.96
C ALA A 110 -22.93 -11.03 -12.16
N ASN A 111 -21.91 -10.61 -12.90
CA ASN A 111 -21.62 -9.22 -13.18
C ASN A 111 -22.15 -8.70 -14.52
N ALA A 112 -22.70 -9.57 -15.37
CA ALA A 112 -23.17 -9.24 -16.71
C ALA A 112 -24.53 -8.51 -16.73
N GLY A 113 -25.26 -8.49 -15.61
CA GLY A 113 -26.57 -7.83 -15.50
C GLY A 113 -27.57 -8.36 -16.53
N ASP A 114 -28.25 -7.47 -17.26
CA ASP A 114 -29.26 -7.80 -18.29
C ASP A 114 -28.73 -8.63 -19.47
N TYR A 115 -27.42 -8.85 -19.55
CA TYR A 115 -26.76 -9.59 -20.62
C TYR A 115 -26.15 -10.92 -20.13
N SER A 116 -26.51 -11.38 -18.93
CA SER A 116 -26.01 -12.63 -18.35
C SER A 116 -26.37 -13.86 -19.19
N ASP A 117 -27.53 -13.86 -19.83
CA ASP A 117 -27.95 -14.89 -20.78
C ASP A 117 -27.07 -14.93 -22.04
N VAL A 118 -26.77 -13.78 -22.64
CA VAL A 118 -25.84 -13.68 -23.78
C VAL A 118 -24.44 -14.13 -23.38
N ALA A 119 -23.95 -13.69 -22.22
CA ALA A 119 -22.64 -14.10 -21.71
C ALA A 119 -22.59 -15.61 -21.42
N LYS A 120 -23.70 -16.22 -20.99
CA LYS A 120 -23.80 -17.66 -20.74
C LYS A 120 -23.61 -18.46 -22.02
N VAL A 121 -24.21 -18.02 -23.13
CA VAL A 121 -24.05 -18.67 -24.44
C VAL A 121 -22.57 -18.79 -24.80
N PHE A 122 -21.81 -17.68 -24.77
CA PHE A 122 -20.39 -17.72 -25.11
C PHE A 122 -19.55 -18.51 -24.10
N ALA A 123 -19.91 -18.48 -22.81
CA ALA A 123 -19.22 -19.26 -21.79
C ALA A 123 -19.41 -20.77 -21.97
N ASP A 124 -20.59 -21.20 -22.42
CA ASP A 124 -20.89 -22.61 -22.70
C ASP A 124 -20.21 -23.09 -23.99
N LEU A 125 -19.83 -22.19 -24.90
CA LEU A 125 -19.02 -22.52 -26.08
C LEU A 125 -17.54 -22.77 -25.76
N ILE A 126 -17.03 -22.36 -24.59
CA ILE A 126 -15.63 -22.62 -24.21
C ILE A 126 -15.47 -24.11 -23.91
N ASP A 127 -14.55 -24.77 -24.61
CA ASP A 127 -14.38 -26.21 -24.55
C ASP A 127 -14.06 -26.71 -23.13
N GLY A 128 -14.98 -27.53 -22.61
CA GLY A 128 -14.93 -28.03 -21.24
C GLY A 128 -14.83 -26.95 -20.16
N LYS A 129 -15.06 -25.67 -20.49
CA LYS A 129 -14.80 -24.49 -19.65
C LYS A 129 -13.38 -24.48 -19.09
N LYS A 130 -12.40 -24.94 -19.88
CA LYS A 130 -11.01 -25.05 -19.46
C LYS A 130 -10.08 -24.44 -20.50
N VAL A 131 -8.93 -23.98 -20.04
CA VAL A 131 -7.85 -23.47 -20.88
C VAL A 131 -6.52 -24.06 -20.44
N ASP A 132 -5.64 -24.27 -21.39
CA ASP A 132 -4.26 -24.65 -21.11
C ASP A 132 -3.42 -23.38 -20.96
N TYR A 133 -2.39 -23.42 -20.14
CA TYR A 133 -1.46 -22.31 -19.98
C TYR A 133 -0.02 -22.79 -20.02
N THR A 134 0.89 -21.85 -20.30
CA THR A 134 2.34 -22.00 -20.13
C THR A 134 2.89 -20.72 -19.53
N PHE A 135 3.75 -20.81 -18.51
CA PHE A 135 4.45 -19.66 -17.94
C PHE A 135 5.96 -19.88 -17.91
N ASP A 136 6.73 -18.95 -18.49
CA ASP A 136 8.20 -19.06 -18.58
C ASP A 136 8.98 -18.20 -17.57
N GLY A 137 8.29 -17.64 -16.56
CA GLY A 137 8.86 -16.70 -15.58
C GLY A 137 8.63 -15.23 -15.95
N LYS A 138 8.47 -14.90 -17.23
CA LYS A 138 8.18 -13.52 -17.68
C LYS A 138 6.95 -13.41 -18.58
N LYS A 139 6.52 -14.50 -19.19
CA LYS A 139 5.48 -14.53 -20.19
C LYS A 139 4.49 -15.67 -19.92
N LEU A 140 3.24 -15.28 -19.76
CA LEU A 140 2.10 -16.20 -19.71
C LEU A 140 1.49 -16.34 -21.09
N THR A 141 1.24 -17.57 -21.49
CA THR A 141 0.40 -17.86 -22.66
C THR A 141 -0.75 -18.75 -22.22
N VAL A 142 -1.98 -18.32 -22.50
CA VAL A 142 -3.21 -19.08 -22.27
C VAL A 142 -3.80 -19.46 -23.62
N LYS A 143 -4.14 -20.73 -23.79
CA LYS A 143 -4.73 -21.27 -25.02
C LYS A 143 -6.05 -21.94 -24.69
N GLY A 144 -7.06 -21.68 -25.51
CA GLY A 144 -8.36 -22.32 -25.36
C GLY A 144 -9.06 -22.50 -26.68
N LYS A 145 -10.13 -23.29 -26.65
CA LYS A 145 -10.94 -23.61 -27.81
C LYS A 145 -12.37 -23.16 -27.59
N ILE A 146 -12.94 -22.58 -28.63
CA ILE A 146 -14.36 -22.30 -28.78
C ILE A 146 -14.94 -23.42 -29.64
N ASN A 147 -15.95 -24.11 -29.12
CA ASN A 147 -16.68 -25.14 -29.83
C ASN A 147 -17.68 -24.53 -30.81
N GLU A 148 -18.04 -25.30 -31.84
CA GLU A 148 -19.16 -24.93 -32.70
C GLU A 148 -20.45 -24.85 -31.91
N LEU A 149 -21.33 -23.94 -32.32
CA LEU A 149 -22.65 -23.81 -31.71
C LEU A 149 -23.52 -25.00 -32.12
N ASN A 150 -24.05 -25.73 -31.14
CA ASN A 150 -25.09 -26.70 -31.41
C ASN A 150 -26.44 -25.99 -31.61
N TYR A 151 -26.84 -25.79 -32.86
CA TYR A 151 -28.05 -25.03 -33.21
C TYR A 151 -29.34 -25.65 -32.67
N ASN A 152 -29.44 -26.99 -32.65
CA ASN A 152 -30.62 -27.72 -32.14
C ASN A 152 -30.74 -27.59 -30.61
N GLU A 153 -29.63 -27.64 -29.88
CA GLU A 153 -29.61 -27.34 -28.44
C GLU A 153 -29.87 -25.86 -28.16
N PHE A 154 -29.37 -24.97 -29.02
CA PHE A 154 -29.53 -23.52 -28.84
C PHE A 154 -31.00 -23.07 -28.98
N ILE A 155 -31.75 -23.66 -29.91
CA ILE A 155 -33.21 -23.52 -29.98
C ILE A 155 -33.96 -24.35 -28.92
N GLY A 156 -33.35 -25.45 -28.44
CA GLY A 156 -33.94 -26.35 -27.46
C GLY A 156 -34.95 -27.34 -28.05
N VAL A 157 -34.84 -27.62 -29.36
CA VAL A 157 -35.73 -28.53 -30.10
C VAL A 157 -34.86 -29.49 -30.93
N SER A 158 -35.04 -30.79 -30.69
CA SER A 158 -34.37 -31.84 -31.46
C SER A 158 -34.77 -31.78 -32.93
N ASP A 159 -33.80 -31.98 -33.83
CA ASP A 159 -34.00 -31.99 -35.29
C ASP A 159 -34.68 -30.72 -35.86
N ALA A 160 -34.58 -29.59 -35.16
CA ALA A 160 -35.09 -28.30 -35.65
C ALA A 160 -34.35 -27.84 -36.91
N PHE A 161 -33.08 -28.21 -37.05
CA PHE A 161 -32.24 -27.98 -38.21
C PHE A 161 -31.57 -29.29 -38.64
N LYS A 162 -31.31 -29.39 -39.95
CA LYS A 162 -30.45 -30.46 -40.49
C LYS A 162 -29.02 -30.30 -39.97
N ILE A 163 -28.31 -31.42 -39.87
CA ILE A 163 -26.96 -31.46 -39.32
C ILE A 163 -25.95 -30.61 -40.10
N ASP A 164 -26.18 -30.43 -41.40
CA ASP A 164 -25.33 -29.70 -42.35
C ASP A 164 -25.84 -28.28 -42.68
N ALA A 165 -26.94 -27.85 -42.04
CA ALA A 165 -27.63 -26.61 -42.39
C ALA A 165 -26.79 -25.35 -42.18
N PHE A 166 -25.70 -25.43 -41.41
CA PHE A 166 -24.85 -24.30 -41.04
C PHE A 166 -23.36 -24.56 -41.30
N ASP A 167 -23.01 -25.58 -42.09
CA ASP A 167 -21.59 -25.91 -42.40
C ASP A 167 -20.85 -24.75 -43.10
N ASP A 168 -21.58 -23.82 -43.71
CA ASP A 168 -21.06 -22.58 -44.31
C ASP A 168 -20.77 -21.47 -43.29
N ILE A 169 -21.12 -21.67 -42.01
CA ILE A 169 -20.91 -20.71 -40.93
C ILE A 169 -20.16 -21.35 -39.77
N VAL A 170 -18.84 -21.15 -39.75
CA VAL A 170 -17.98 -21.62 -38.65
C VAL A 170 -17.91 -20.55 -37.57
N LEU A 171 -18.16 -20.97 -36.33
CA LEU A 171 -18.03 -20.19 -35.09
C LEU A 171 -16.97 -20.75 -34.15
N GLY A 172 -16.58 -22.01 -34.32
CA GLY A 172 -15.56 -22.65 -33.53
C GLY A 172 -14.16 -22.21 -33.95
N GLY A 173 -13.22 -22.28 -33.02
CA GLY A 173 -11.85 -21.86 -33.27
C GLY A 173 -10.99 -21.83 -32.02
N ASP A 174 -9.72 -21.51 -32.19
CA ASP A 174 -8.75 -21.45 -31.10
C ASP A 174 -8.50 -20.00 -30.69
N PHE A 175 -8.36 -19.73 -29.40
CA PHE A 175 -7.90 -18.43 -28.92
C PHE A 175 -6.61 -18.56 -28.13
N VAL A 176 -5.79 -17.51 -28.23
CA VAL A 176 -4.53 -17.37 -27.50
C VAL A 176 -4.51 -16.01 -26.84
N ILE A 177 -4.21 -16.00 -25.55
CA ILE A 177 -3.94 -14.80 -24.76
C ILE A 177 -2.48 -14.86 -24.33
N VAL A 178 -1.73 -13.79 -24.58
CA VAL A 178 -0.34 -13.68 -24.17
C VAL A 178 -0.23 -12.47 -23.25
N VAL A 179 0.30 -12.65 -22.05
CA VAL A 179 0.74 -11.55 -21.19
C VAL A 179 2.25 -11.64 -21.10
N ASP A 180 2.94 -10.64 -21.63
CA ASP A 180 4.38 -10.62 -21.82
C ASP A 180 5.00 -9.50 -20.99
N GLY A 181 5.65 -9.89 -19.90
CA GLY A 181 6.45 -9.04 -19.02
C GLY A 181 7.94 -9.07 -19.34
N SER A 182 8.38 -9.71 -20.44
CA SER A 182 9.81 -9.83 -20.78
C SER A 182 10.49 -8.48 -21.00
N THR A 183 9.72 -7.44 -21.36
CA THR A 183 10.22 -6.08 -21.59
C THR A 183 10.15 -5.16 -20.36
N ILE A 184 9.76 -5.68 -19.18
CA ILE A 184 9.63 -4.87 -17.97
C ILE A 184 10.99 -4.32 -17.51
N ASP A 185 12.08 -5.09 -17.65
CA ASP A 185 13.46 -4.66 -17.35
C ASP A 185 13.92 -3.48 -18.22
N ALA A 186 13.62 -3.53 -19.52
CA ALA A 186 14.14 -2.58 -20.49
C ALA A 186 13.29 -1.32 -20.61
N ASN A 187 11.97 -1.49 -20.52
CA ASN A 187 10.99 -0.46 -20.89
C ASN A 187 9.95 -0.20 -19.79
N GLN A 188 10.06 -0.87 -18.63
CA GLN A 188 9.07 -0.83 -17.55
C GLN A 188 7.63 -1.05 -18.08
N THR A 189 7.53 -1.95 -19.08
CA THR A 189 6.33 -2.17 -19.88
C THR A 189 5.94 -3.63 -19.90
N VAL A 190 4.64 -3.87 -19.69
CA VAL A 190 3.96 -5.14 -19.88
C VAL A 190 3.08 -5.03 -21.12
N THR A 191 3.04 -6.08 -21.93
CA THR A 191 2.11 -6.17 -23.05
C THR A 191 1.15 -7.33 -22.88
N ALA A 192 -0.08 -7.16 -23.35
CA ALA A 192 -1.06 -8.21 -23.46
C ALA A 192 -1.54 -8.31 -24.89
N GLU A 193 -1.66 -9.52 -25.44
CA GLU A 193 -2.12 -9.79 -26.79
C GLU A 193 -3.24 -10.83 -26.73
N PHE A 194 -4.29 -10.64 -27.52
CA PHE A 194 -5.32 -11.64 -27.74
C PHE A 194 -5.46 -11.89 -29.24
N LYS A 195 -5.53 -13.17 -29.60
CA LYS A 195 -5.78 -13.67 -30.96
C LYS A 195 -6.83 -14.75 -30.92
N TYR A 196 -7.76 -14.71 -31.86
CA TYR A 196 -8.76 -15.76 -32.07
C TYR A 196 -8.72 -16.21 -33.53
N THR A 197 -8.50 -17.50 -33.77
CA THR A 197 -8.38 -18.08 -35.10
C THR A 197 -9.59 -18.94 -35.41
N CYS A 198 -10.30 -18.57 -36.46
CA CYS A 198 -11.50 -19.24 -36.97
C CYS A 198 -11.47 -19.20 -38.51
N GLU A 199 -11.82 -20.29 -39.18
CA GLU A 199 -11.78 -20.42 -40.65
C GLU A 199 -10.41 -20.09 -41.27
N GLY A 200 -9.32 -20.43 -40.56
CA GLY A 200 -7.95 -20.12 -41.01
C GLY A 200 -7.61 -18.62 -41.02
N LYS A 201 -8.48 -17.76 -40.48
CA LYS A 201 -8.24 -16.33 -40.27
C LYS A 201 -8.06 -16.04 -38.79
N THR A 202 -7.10 -15.19 -38.47
CA THR A 202 -6.90 -14.70 -37.10
C THR A 202 -7.51 -13.31 -36.95
N TYR A 203 -8.29 -13.15 -35.89
CA TYR A 203 -8.97 -11.93 -35.49
C TYR A 203 -8.37 -11.43 -34.17
N THR A 204 -8.22 -10.12 -34.06
CA THR A 204 -7.78 -9.44 -32.85
C THR A 204 -8.95 -9.19 -31.89
N LEU A 205 -8.65 -8.87 -30.62
CA LEU A 205 -9.70 -8.57 -29.63
C LEU A 205 -10.61 -7.41 -30.06
N GLY A 206 -10.07 -6.41 -30.76
CA GLY A 206 -10.84 -5.29 -31.28
C GLY A 206 -11.82 -5.67 -32.39
N GLU A 207 -11.60 -6.79 -33.08
CA GLU A 207 -12.40 -7.28 -34.21
C GLU A 207 -13.44 -8.33 -33.81
N VAL A 208 -13.21 -9.06 -32.71
CA VAL A 208 -14.14 -10.11 -32.22
C VAL A 208 -15.60 -9.63 -32.12
N PRO A 209 -15.92 -8.42 -31.59
CA PRO A 209 -17.30 -7.95 -31.56
C PRO A 209 -17.96 -7.83 -32.93
N ALA A 210 -17.22 -7.37 -33.95
CA ALA A 210 -17.71 -7.27 -35.31
C ALA A 210 -17.89 -8.66 -35.93
N LEU A 211 -16.94 -9.57 -35.71
CA LEU A 211 -17.05 -10.97 -36.13
C LEU A 211 -18.30 -11.65 -35.56
N ILE A 212 -18.53 -11.54 -34.25
CA ILE A 212 -19.71 -12.13 -33.60
C ILE A 212 -21.00 -11.57 -34.21
N LYS A 213 -21.06 -10.24 -34.38
CA LYS A 213 -22.22 -9.59 -35.01
C LYS A 213 -22.48 -10.18 -36.39
N ASP A 214 -21.46 -10.29 -37.23
CA ASP A 214 -21.61 -10.73 -38.62
C ASP A 214 -21.99 -12.22 -38.68
N LYS A 215 -21.34 -13.08 -37.88
CA LYS A 215 -21.66 -14.52 -37.78
C LYS A 215 -23.08 -14.76 -37.28
N PHE A 216 -23.50 -14.10 -36.20
CA PHE A 216 -24.87 -14.27 -35.68
C PHE A 216 -25.94 -13.67 -36.60
N THR A 217 -25.61 -12.64 -37.38
CA THR A 217 -26.50 -12.13 -38.44
C THR A 217 -26.66 -13.15 -39.56
N ALA A 218 -25.58 -13.81 -39.98
CA ALA A 218 -25.62 -14.89 -40.96
C ALA A 218 -26.42 -16.10 -40.44
N ILE A 219 -26.21 -16.49 -39.18
CA ILE A 219 -26.98 -17.57 -38.52
C ILE A 219 -28.46 -17.26 -38.52
N LYS A 220 -28.84 -16.02 -38.15
CA LYS A 220 -30.24 -15.59 -38.19
C LYS A 220 -30.85 -15.75 -39.58
N ALA A 221 -30.20 -15.21 -40.60
CA ALA A 221 -30.68 -15.25 -41.98
C ALA A 221 -30.76 -16.68 -42.56
N LYS A 222 -29.88 -17.57 -42.12
CA LYS A 222 -29.89 -18.99 -42.50
C LYS A 222 -30.99 -19.75 -41.76
N ALA A 223 -31.13 -19.55 -40.45
CA ALA A 223 -32.15 -20.20 -39.63
C ALA A 223 -33.58 -19.86 -40.09
N GLU A 224 -33.84 -18.63 -40.55
CA GLU A 224 -35.13 -18.23 -41.15
C GLU A 224 -35.56 -19.10 -42.33
N LYS A 225 -34.60 -19.72 -43.04
CA LYS A 225 -34.86 -20.55 -44.23
C LYS A 225 -34.85 -22.06 -43.92
N GLU A 226 -34.01 -22.48 -42.98
CA GLU A 226 -33.72 -23.90 -42.74
C GLU A 226 -34.50 -24.49 -41.55
N ILE A 227 -35.16 -23.67 -40.73
CA ILE A 227 -35.91 -24.16 -39.57
C ILE A 227 -37.05 -25.09 -39.98
N GLY A 228 -37.14 -26.24 -39.32
CA GLY A 228 -38.15 -27.26 -39.60
C GLY A 228 -39.57 -26.72 -39.45
N ALA A 229 -40.45 -27.05 -40.40
CA ALA A 229 -41.85 -26.62 -40.38
C ALA A 229 -42.63 -27.12 -39.14
N GLY A 230 -42.17 -28.18 -38.48
CA GLY A 230 -42.76 -28.75 -37.27
C GLY A 230 -42.36 -28.07 -35.95
N VAL A 231 -41.45 -27.09 -35.97
CA VAL A 231 -41.08 -26.33 -34.78
C VAL A 231 -42.20 -25.36 -34.41
N ASP A 232 -42.58 -25.30 -33.13
CA ASP A 232 -43.66 -24.42 -32.67
C ASP A 232 -43.27 -22.93 -32.74
N GLU A 233 -44.26 -22.07 -32.96
CA GLU A 233 -44.04 -20.63 -33.16
C GLU A 233 -43.41 -19.93 -31.96
N LYS A 234 -43.62 -20.44 -30.74
CA LYS A 234 -43.01 -19.86 -29.55
C LYS A 234 -41.52 -20.17 -29.49
N ALA A 235 -41.13 -21.42 -29.73
CA ALA A 235 -39.71 -21.80 -29.81
C ALA A 235 -38.96 -21.02 -30.90
N LYS A 236 -39.59 -20.79 -32.06
CA LYS A 236 -39.03 -19.92 -33.11
C LYS A 236 -38.83 -18.49 -32.61
N ALA A 237 -39.87 -17.89 -32.02
CA ALA A 237 -39.80 -16.52 -31.51
C ALA A 237 -38.71 -16.36 -30.44
N ASP A 238 -38.67 -17.25 -29.45
CA ASP A 238 -37.67 -17.23 -28.37
C ASP A 238 -36.23 -17.37 -28.92
N PHE A 239 -36.04 -18.20 -29.96
CA PHE A 239 -34.75 -18.35 -30.63
C PHE A 239 -34.31 -17.08 -31.37
N PHE A 240 -35.20 -16.48 -32.17
CA PHE A 240 -34.87 -15.25 -32.89
C PHE A 240 -34.65 -14.06 -31.95
N ASP A 241 -35.40 -13.98 -30.86
CA ASP A 241 -35.19 -12.98 -29.81
C ASP A 241 -33.81 -13.12 -29.14
N LYS A 242 -33.36 -14.35 -28.87
CA LYS A 242 -32.00 -14.62 -28.38
C LYS A 242 -30.95 -14.16 -29.39
N LEU A 243 -31.09 -14.52 -30.67
CA LEU A 243 -30.18 -14.10 -31.74
C LEU A 243 -30.11 -12.57 -31.84
N ASP A 244 -31.26 -11.88 -31.84
CA ASP A 244 -31.33 -10.43 -31.89
C ASP A 244 -30.67 -9.77 -30.67
N LYS A 245 -30.82 -10.38 -29.48
CA LYS A 245 -30.13 -9.91 -28.29
C LYS A 245 -28.62 -10.03 -28.43
N ILE A 246 -28.10 -11.15 -28.96
CA ILE A 246 -26.67 -11.35 -29.22
C ILE A 246 -26.15 -10.33 -30.23
N ILE A 247 -26.82 -10.18 -31.39
CA ILE A 247 -26.45 -9.23 -32.45
C ILE A 247 -26.42 -7.79 -31.89
N LYS A 248 -27.42 -7.42 -31.09
CA LYS A 248 -27.50 -6.11 -30.44
C LYS A 248 -26.35 -5.88 -29.46
N VAL A 249 -25.96 -6.90 -28.68
CA VAL A 249 -24.81 -6.81 -27.76
C VAL A 249 -23.50 -6.66 -28.53
N ALA A 250 -23.28 -7.49 -29.54
CA ALA A 250 -22.09 -7.47 -30.38
C ALA A 250 -21.95 -6.11 -31.10
N THR A 251 -23.04 -5.60 -31.67
CA THR A 251 -23.10 -4.26 -32.30
C THR A 251 -22.78 -3.15 -31.29
N LYS A 252 -23.29 -3.24 -30.06
CA LYS A 252 -22.97 -2.26 -29.00
C LYS A 252 -21.51 -2.34 -28.57
N ALA A 253 -20.93 -3.55 -28.53
CA ALA A 253 -19.54 -3.77 -28.18
C ALA A 253 -18.60 -3.22 -29.24
N ASP A 254 -18.84 -3.51 -30.52
CA ASP A 254 -18.08 -2.98 -31.66
C ASP A 254 -18.10 -1.44 -31.71
N ASN A 255 -19.29 -0.85 -31.60
CA ASN A 255 -19.45 0.61 -31.46
C ASN A 255 -18.74 1.15 -30.22
N GLY A 256 -18.68 0.36 -29.14
CA GLY A 256 -17.98 0.70 -27.92
C GLY A 256 -16.47 0.79 -28.13
N VAL A 257 -15.86 -0.18 -28.83
CA VAL A 257 -14.44 -0.16 -29.18
C VAL A 257 -14.14 1.07 -30.04
N THR A 258 -14.91 1.29 -31.10
CA THR A 258 -14.71 2.45 -32.00
C THR A 258 -14.82 3.79 -31.26
N LYS A 259 -15.80 3.95 -30.37
CA LYS A 259 -15.95 5.17 -29.55
C LYS A 259 -14.83 5.34 -28.52
N ALA A 260 -14.31 4.24 -27.98
CA ALA A 260 -13.22 4.27 -27.03
C ALA A 260 -11.90 4.71 -27.69
N LEU A 261 -11.64 4.26 -28.92
CA LEU A 261 -10.48 4.68 -29.71
C LEU A 261 -10.59 6.14 -30.18
N ALA A 262 -11.80 6.64 -30.43
CA ALA A 262 -12.04 8.05 -30.78
C ALA A 262 -12.27 8.98 -29.57
N PHE A 263 -12.04 8.50 -28.34
CA PHE A 263 -12.25 9.31 -27.14
C PHE A 263 -11.02 10.18 -26.87
N ASP A 264 -11.24 11.49 -26.86
CA ASP A 264 -10.19 12.48 -26.60
C ASP A 264 -10.53 13.32 -25.36
N TRP A 265 -9.60 13.37 -24.42
CA TRP A 265 -9.70 14.15 -23.20
C TRP A 265 -8.31 14.51 -22.67
N ASN A 266 -8.17 15.72 -22.15
CA ASN A 266 -6.94 16.16 -21.51
C ASN A 266 -7.25 16.99 -20.27
N TYR A 267 -6.40 16.84 -19.28
CA TYR A 267 -6.41 17.57 -18.04
C TYR A 267 -4.98 17.85 -17.59
N THR A 268 -4.74 19.07 -17.15
CA THR A 268 -3.45 19.49 -16.59
C THR A 268 -3.69 20.56 -15.54
N THR A 269 -3.02 20.48 -14.40
CA THR A 269 -3.09 21.50 -13.35
C THR A 269 -1.93 22.50 -13.42
N ALA A 270 -2.10 23.61 -12.71
CA ALA A 270 -0.97 24.44 -12.28
C ALA A 270 -0.07 23.68 -11.28
N GLN A 271 1.16 24.17 -11.10
CA GLN A 271 2.17 23.64 -10.18
C GLN A 271 1.67 23.69 -8.73
N GLU A 272 2.03 22.70 -7.89
CA GLU A 272 1.74 22.66 -6.43
C GLU A 272 0.27 22.50 -6.00
N LYS A 273 -0.59 21.83 -6.79
CA LYS A 273 -1.97 21.51 -6.37
C LYS A 273 -2.26 20.02 -6.37
N ASN A 274 -2.77 19.51 -5.24
CA ASN A 274 -3.42 18.19 -5.15
C ASN A 274 -4.83 18.32 -5.72
N ASN A 275 -5.05 17.84 -6.94
CA ASN A 275 -6.30 18.09 -7.68
C ASN A 275 -6.80 16.85 -8.44
N ALA A 276 -6.49 15.65 -7.92
CA ALA A 276 -6.94 14.37 -8.49
C ALA A 276 -8.48 14.29 -8.56
N ALA A 277 -9.19 14.76 -7.52
CA ALA A 277 -10.65 14.83 -7.50
C ALA A 277 -11.25 15.75 -8.59
N ASP A 278 -10.61 16.88 -8.90
CA ASP A 278 -11.03 17.75 -10.01
C ASP A 278 -10.80 17.10 -11.37
N ALA A 279 -9.68 16.38 -11.54
CA ALA A 279 -9.42 15.58 -12.75
C ALA A 279 -10.53 14.54 -12.97
N ILE A 280 -10.91 13.81 -11.92
CA ILE A 280 -12.00 12.82 -11.92
C ILE A 280 -13.34 13.49 -12.25
N THR A 281 -13.61 14.66 -11.67
CA THR A 281 -14.84 15.43 -11.91
C THR A 281 -14.96 15.88 -13.37
N LYS A 282 -13.90 16.46 -13.93
CA LYS A 282 -13.87 16.90 -15.34
C LYS A 282 -13.95 15.73 -16.30
N LEU A 283 -13.32 14.60 -15.97
CA LEU A 283 -13.46 13.38 -16.76
C LEU A 283 -14.89 12.85 -16.72
N ASN A 284 -15.55 12.83 -15.55
CA ASN A 284 -16.94 12.43 -15.43
C ASN A 284 -17.88 13.30 -16.29
N ALA A 285 -17.63 14.61 -16.37
CA ALA A 285 -18.37 15.49 -17.27
C ALA A 285 -18.17 15.12 -18.75
N LYS A 286 -16.94 14.81 -19.15
CA LYS A 286 -16.62 14.36 -20.52
C LYS A 286 -17.22 12.98 -20.83
N ILE A 287 -17.17 12.03 -19.91
CA ILE A 287 -17.80 10.71 -20.06
C ILE A 287 -19.31 10.87 -20.29
N LYS A 288 -19.96 11.75 -19.53
CA LYS A 288 -21.39 12.04 -19.68
C LYS A 288 -21.72 12.58 -21.08
N SER A 289 -20.87 13.42 -21.67
CA SER A 289 -21.09 13.95 -23.03
C SER A 289 -21.02 12.88 -24.13
N TYR A 290 -20.38 11.72 -23.88
CA TYR A 290 -20.37 10.56 -24.79
C TYR A 290 -21.59 9.62 -24.61
N GLY A 291 -22.62 10.07 -23.88
CA GLY A 291 -23.83 9.28 -23.60
C GLY A 291 -23.51 8.06 -22.73
N ILE A 292 -22.66 8.24 -21.74
CA ILE A 292 -22.29 7.24 -20.73
C ILE A 292 -22.78 7.76 -19.38
N ASN A 293 -23.84 7.14 -18.85
CA ASN A 293 -24.48 7.59 -17.60
C ASN A 293 -23.77 7.10 -16.33
N LYS A 294 -22.78 6.19 -16.45
CA LYS A 294 -22.04 5.64 -15.32
C LYS A 294 -20.83 6.52 -15.01
N GLN A 295 -20.79 7.06 -13.80
CA GLN A 295 -19.70 7.91 -13.34
C GLN A 295 -18.61 7.12 -12.60
N LEU A 296 -17.42 7.72 -12.54
CA LEU A 296 -16.37 7.39 -11.59
C LEU A 296 -16.80 7.88 -10.20
N PRO A 297 -16.55 7.12 -9.12
CA PRO A 297 -16.55 7.65 -7.76
C PRO A 297 -15.66 8.90 -7.65
N PRO A 298 -15.94 9.83 -6.72
CA PRO A 298 -15.36 11.18 -6.75
C PRO A 298 -13.89 11.24 -6.30
N THR A 299 -13.40 10.25 -5.54
CA THR A 299 -12.00 10.16 -5.09
C THR A 299 -11.35 8.83 -5.50
N ALA A 300 -10.01 8.75 -5.44
CA ALA A 300 -9.31 7.50 -5.65
C ALA A 300 -9.58 6.50 -4.51
N SER A 301 -9.70 6.97 -3.26
CA SER A 301 -10.10 6.11 -2.14
C SER A 301 -11.51 5.53 -2.30
N ASP A 302 -12.46 6.29 -2.86
CA ASP A 302 -13.82 5.76 -3.15
C ASP A 302 -13.79 4.70 -4.26
N ILE A 303 -12.87 4.82 -5.21
CA ILE A 303 -12.63 3.80 -6.24
C ILE A 303 -12.05 2.54 -5.60
N ALA A 304 -11.02 2.69 -4.75
CA ALA A 304 -10.37 1.60 -4.02
C ALA A 304 -11.33 0.86 -3.06
N SER A 305 -12.22 1.61 -2.40
CA SER A 305 -13.21 1.07 -1.46
C SER A 305 -14.36 0.34 -2.15
N ASN A 306 -14.41 0.34 -3.48
CA ASN A 306 -15.39 -0.47 -4.20
C ASN A 306 -15.15 -1.95 -3.88
N SER A 307 -16.18 -2.64 -3.40
CA SER A 307 -16.08 -4.05 -2.98
C SER A 307 -15.51 -4.97 -4.06
N LYS A 308 -15.69 -4.66 -5.35
CA LYS A 308 -15.10 -5.44 -6.45
C LYS A 308 -13.61 -5.19 -6.63
N VAL A 309 -13.15 -3.97 -6.37
CA VAL A 309 -11.73 -3.59 -6.40
C VAL A 309 -11.04 -4.20 -5.19
N ALA A 310 -11.58 -4.00 -3.98
CA ALA A 310 -11.05 -4.61 -2.77
C ALA A 310 -11.00 -6.15 -2.86
N ALA A 311 -12.05 -6.79 -3.40
CA ALA A 311 -12.05 -8.24 -3.59
C ALA A 311 -10.99 -8.72 -4.59
N ALA A 312 -10.67 -7.94 -5.64
CA ALA A 312 -9.61 -8.30 -6.57
C ALA A 312 -8.23 -8.27 -5.92
N PHE A 313 -7.95 -7.25 -5.08
CA PHE A 313 -6.71 -7.16 -4.30
C PHE A 313 -6.62 -8.27 -3.26
N ALA A 314 -7.70 -8.55 -2.53
CA ALA A 314 -7.74 -9.66 -1.57
C ALA A 314 -7.53 -11.02 -2.24
N GLU A 315 -8.16 -11.24 -3.40
CA GLU A 315 -7.98 -12.46 -4.19
C GLU A 315 -6.53 -12.65 -4.67
N ILE A 316 -5.77 -11.56 -4.85
CA ILE A 316 -4.34 -11.65 -5.17
C ILE A 316 -3.53 -12.04 -3.96
N SER A 317 -3.78 -11.38 -2.83
CA SER A 317 -3.09 -11.72 -1.59
C SER A 317 -3.32 -13.19 -1.23
N GLU A 318 -4.57 -13.66 -1.31
CA GLU A 318 -4.93 -15.07 -1.10
C GLU A 318 -4.19 -15.99 -2.07
N LYS A 319 -4.20 -15.69 -3.37
CA LYS A 319 -3.66 -16.61 -4.41
C LYS A 319 -2.15 -16.58 -4.55
N THR A 320 -1.53 -15.52 -4.07
CA THR A 320 -0.07 -15.45 -3.91
C THR A 320 0.38 -16.02 -2.56
N ASN A 321 -0.54 -16.60 -1.77
CA ASN A 321 -0.27 -17.10 -0.42
C ASN A 321 0.37 -16.03 0.49
N GLY A 322 -0.16 -14.82 0.43
CA GLY A 322 0.35 -13.66 1.17
C GLY A 322 1.60 -13.03 0.58
N LYS A 323 2.23 -13.59 -0.48
CA LYS A 323 3.44 -13.02 -1.08
C LYS A 323 3.23 -11.65 -1.70
N VAL A 324 2.00 -11.25 -2.04
CA VAL A 324 1.66 -9.87 -2.43
C VAL A 324 0.66 -9.32 -1.42
N THR A 325 1.07 -8.32 -0.65
CA THR A 325 0.28 -7.77 0.49
C THR A 325 -0.35 -6.41 0.21
N ILE A 326 -0.13 -5.85 -0.98
CA ILE A 326 -0.70 -4.55 -1.37
C ILE A 326 -2.22 -4.61 -1.29
N SER A 327 -2.82 -3.69 -0.54
CA SER A 327 -4.27 -3.54 -0.44
C SER A 327 -4.81 -2.45 -1.37
N ALA A 328 -6.08 -2.57 -1.74
CA ALA A 328 -6.76 -1.52 -2.50
C ALA A 328 -6.76 -0.19 -1.73
N ALA A 329 -6.90 -0.23 -0.40
CA ALA A 329 -6.97 0.95 0.44
C ALA A 329 -5.67 1.77 0.45
N GLU A 330 -4.51 1.10 0.53
CA GLU A 330 -3.19 1.76 0.48
C GLU A 330 -2.97 2.47 -0.86
N VAL A 331 -3.33 1.81 -1.95
CA VAL A 331 -3.28 2.41 -3.29
C VAL A 331 -4.23 3.60 -3.41
N GLY A 332 -5.45 3.48 -2.88
CA GLY A 332 -6.44 4.56 -2.87
C GLY A 332 -5.94 5.80 -2.14
N LYS A 333 -5.35 5.61 -0.95
CA LYS A 333 -4.78 6.67 -0.14
C LYS A 333 -3.63 7.39 -0.86
N LEU A 334 -2.67 6.64 -1.40
CA LEU A 334 -1.58 7.21 -2.18
C LEU A 334 -2.10 8.03 -3.36
N ALA A 335 -3.07 7.49 -4.10
CA ALA A 335 -3.63 8.15 -5.27
C ALA A 335 -4.46 9.41 -4.94
N ASP A 336 -4.87 9.62 -3.68
CA ASP A 336 -5.44 10.89 -3.24
C ASP A 336 -4.36 11.90 -2.80
N GLU A 337 -3.16 11.43 -2.43
CA GLU A 337 -2.02 12.26 -2.02
C GLU A 337 -1.18 12.79 -3.20
N VAL A 338 -1.25 12.11 -4.36
CA VAL A 338 -0.54 12.54 -5.58
C VAL A 338 -1.09 13.85 -6.16
N GLY A 339 -0.19 14.69 -6.66
CA GLY A 339 -0.55 16.00 -7.23
C GLY A 339 0.59 16.63 -8.02
N GLY A 340 0.52 17.94 -8.22
CA GLY A 340 1.67 18.70 -8.72
C GLY A 340 2.70 18.96 -7.61
N ARG A 341 3.99 19.01 -7.96
CA ARG A 341 5.09 19.39 -7.06
C ARG A 341 6.10 20.29 -7.79
N SER A 342 6.82 21.13 -7.04
CA SER A 342 7.97 21.89 -7.55
C SER A 342 9.06 22.03 -6.50
N ILE A 343 10.28 22.26 -6.98
CA ILE A 343 11.43 22.61 -6.15
C ILE A 343 11.79 24.06 -6.47
N LYS A 344 11.90 24.88 -5.43
CA LYS A 344 12.25 26.30 -5.51
C LYS A 344 13.65 26.56 -4.98
N LYS A 345 14.34 27.55 -5.54
CA LYS A 345 15.59 28.10 -5.02
C LYS A 345 15.39 29.60 -4.82
N GLY A 346 15.16 30.01 -3.57
CA GLY A 346 14.60 31.34 -3.30
C GLY A 346 13.19 31.45 -3.85
N ASP A 347 12.90 32.52 -4.60
CA ASP A 347 11.58 32.75 -5.21
C ASP A 347 11.41 32.04 -6.57
N ASP A 348 12.50 31.49 -7.15
CA ASP A 348 12.49 30.88 -8.47
C ASP A 348 12.14 29.40 -8.42
N VAL A 349 11.13 28.99 -9.21
CA VAL A 349 10.82 27.57 -9.45
C VAL A 349 11.87 26.98 -10.40
N VAL A 350 12.69 26.07 -9.90
CA VAL A 350 13.78 25.43 -10.65
C VAL A 350 13.24 24.28 -11.52
N VAL A 351 12.35 23.47 -10.94
CA VAL A 351 11.70 22.36 -11.64
C VAL A 351 10.30 22.16 -11.08
N SER A 352 9.38 21.74 -11.95
CA SER A 352 8.02 21.38 -11.57
C SER A 352 7.53 20.16 -12.33
N THR A 353 6.64 19.40 -11.69
CA THR A 353 5.87 18.34 -12.29
C THR A 353 4.38 18.66 -12.06
N PRO A 354 3.60 18.90 -13.12
CA PRO A 354 2.16 19.08 -12.98
C PRO A 354 1.47 17.73 -12.78
N LEU A 355 0.25 17.78 -12.22
CA LEU A 355 -0.68 16.67 -12.38
C LEU A 355 -1.28 16.77 -13.80
N SER A 356 -1.02 15.77 -14.63
CA SER A 356 -1.60 15.67 -15.97
C SER A 356 -2.20 14.30 -16.24
N ALA A 357 -3.36 14.28 -16.88
CA ALA A 357 -4.03 13.07 -17.28
C ALA A 357 -4.65 13.28 -18.66
N SER A 358 -4.45 12.33 -19.57
CA SER A 358 -5.01 12.44 -20.90
C SER A 358 -5.44 11.09 -21.46
N ILE A 359 -6.37 11.12 -22.41
CA ILE A 359 -6.75 9.99 -23.25
C ILE A 359 -6.84 10.51 -24.67
N PHE A 360 -6.11 9.90 -25.60
CA PHE A 360 -6.13 10.23 -27.02
C PHE A 360 -5.95 8.96 -27.83
N GLY A 361 -6.83 8.70 -28.80
CA GLY A 361 -6.60 7.58 -29.73
C GLY A 361 -6.54 6.20 -29.09
N GLY A 362 -7.18 5.99 -27.93
CA GLY A 362 -7.04 4.75 -27.14
C GLY A 362 -5.80 4.69 -26.22
N VAL A 363 -4.98 5.75 -26.20
CA VAL A 363 -3.82 5.89 -25.31
C VAL A 363 -4.19 6.76 -24.11
N GLY A 364 -4.15 6.21 -22.91
CA GLY A 364 -4.26 6.95 -21.66
C GLY A 364 -2.89 7.25 -21.06
N THR A 365 -2.66 8.48 -20.62
CA THR A 365 -1.45 8.85 -19.87
C THR A 365 -1.80 9.53 -18.56
N PHE A 366 -0.94 9.34 -17.57
CA PHE A 366 -1.03 9.97 -16.27
C PHE A 366 0.37 10.39 -15.82
N THR A 367 0.50 11.59 -15.28
CA THR A 367 1.72 12.09 -14.65
C THR A 367 1.33 12.79 -13.37
N ALA A 368 1.98 12.43 -12.27
CA ALA A 368 1.81 13.09 -11.00
C ALA A 368 3.11 13.02 -10.19
N ALA A 369 3.17 13.81 -9.13
CA ALA A 369 4.24 13.79 -8.16
C ALA A 369 3.69 13.63 -6.74
N PHE A 370 4.54 13.10 -5.86
CA PHE A 370 4.27 12.93 -4.45
C PHE A 370 5.57 13.11 -3.66
N ASP A 371 5.41 13.35 -2.36
CA ASP A 371 6.52 13.66 -1.50
C ASP A 371 7.41 12.43 -1.30
N ASP A 372 8.69 12.70 -1.10
CA ASP A 372 9.71 11.68 -0.90
C ASP A 372 9.68 11.18 0.54
N ASP A 373 10.09 9.93 0.76
CA ASP A 373 10.16 9.37 2.12
C ASP A 373 11.28 10.08 2.90
N ALA A 374 11.01 10.48 4.14
CA ALA A 374 11.95 11.29 4.93
C ALA A 374 13.29 10.58 5.16
N ASP A 375 13.27 9.26 5.31
CA ASP A 375 14.49 8.45 5.51
C ASP A 375 15.30 8.38 4.21
N GLU A 376 14.62 8.19 3.08
CA GLU A 376 15.27 8.19 1.76
C GLU A 376 15.88 9.56 1.42
N VAL A 377 15.22 10.65 1.80
CA VAL A 377 15.74 12.03 1.66
C VAL A 377 16.97 12.25 2.54
N ALA A 378 16.98 11.73 3.76
CA ALA A 378 18.12 11.83 4.66
C ALA A 378 19.36 11.14 4.08
N ASP A 379 19.20 9.96 3.49
CA ASP A 379 20.30 9.24 2.83
C ASP A 379 20.75 9.90 1.53
N LEU A 380 19.80 10.40 0.74
CA LEU A 380 20.11 11.20 -0.46
C LEU A 380 20.94 12.42 -0.09
N LYS A 381 20.57 13.12 0.99
CA LYS A 381 21.29 14.29 1.48
C LYS A 381 22.74 13.95 1.81
N LYS A 382 22.99 12.86 2.55
CA LYS A 382 24.36 12.39 2.85
C LYS A 382 25.18 12.16 1.58
N LYS A 383 24.58 11.53 0.56
CA LYS A 383 25.24 11.27 -0.72
C LYS A 383 25.59 12.56 -1.47
N VAL A 384 24.62 13.47 -1.60
CA VAL A 384 24.81 14.75 -2.29
C VAL A 384 25.88 15.60 -1.60
N GLU A 385 25.89 15.61 -0.26
CA GLU A 385 26.91 16.30 0.54
C GLU A 385 28.30 15.67 0.38
N ALA A 386 28.39 14.35 0.31
CA ALA A 386 29.65 13.66 0.01
C ALA A 386 30.20 13.97 -1.39
N GLU A 387 29.33 14.30 -2.34
CA GLU A 387 29.69 14.75 -3.70
C GLU A 387 30.02 16.25 -3.78
N GLY A 388 30.02 16.98 -2.65
CA GLY A 388 30.38 18.41 -2.58
C GLY A 388 29.24 19.38 -2.90
N HIS A 389 28.00 18.89 -2.83
CA HIS A 389 26.80 19.66 -3.12
C HIS A 389 25.88 19.73 -1.89
N GLN A 390 24.91 20.66 -1.88
CA GLN A 390 23.80 20.67 -0.93
C GLN A 390 22.52 20.26 -1.63
N LEU A 391 21.66 19.48 -0.96
CA LEU A 391 20.34 19.13 -1.47
C LEU A 391 19.38 20.31 -1.26
N VAL A 392 18.84 20.87 -2.35
CA VAL A 392 17.84 21.94 -2.33
C VAL A 392 16.44 21.37 -2.08
N GLY A 393 16.15 20.19 -2.65
CA GLY A 393 14.90 19.46 -2.43
C GLY A 393 14.76 18.27 -3.38
N SER A 394 13.81 17.39 -3.08
CA SER A 394 13.42 16.27 -3.93
C SER A 394 11.93 15.96 -3.83
N TYR A 395 11.40 15.28 -4.85
CA TYR A 395 10.08 14.64 -4.83
C TYR A 395 10.08 13.46 -5.81
N LYS A 396 9.12 12.54 -5.67
CA LYS A 396 8.93 11.41 -6.60
C LYS A 396 7.91 11.77 -7.68
N LYS A 397 8.18 11.40 -8.93
CA LYS A 397 7.36 11.59 -10.13
C LYS A 397 6.96 10.24 -10.68
N ALA A 398 5.66 9.98 -10.76
CA ALA A 398 5.09 8.81 -11.42
C ALA A 398 4.56 9.19 -12.81
N TYR A 399 4.85 8.36 -13.80
CA TYR A 399 4.29 8.39 -15.14
C TYR A 399 3.70 7.03 -15.49
N ALA A 400 2.42 6.99 -15.84
CA ALA A 400 1.78 5.77 -16.33
C ALA A 400 1.23 5.99 -17.74
N ARG A 401 1.38 4.97 -18.60
CA ARG A 401 0.85 4.95 -19.96
C ARG A 401 0.12 3.65 -20.21
N VAL A 402 -1.15 3.73 -20.57
CA VAL A 402 -1.93 2.57 -21.01
C VAL A 402 -2.28 2.76 -22.46
N ASP A 403 -1.97 1.76 -23.28
CA ASP A 403 -2.13 1.83 -24.72
C ASP A 403 -3.05 0.74 -25.22
N PHE A 404 -4.12 1.15 -25.89
CA PHE A 404 -5.02 0.28 -26.64
C PHE A 404 -5.16 0.73 -28.10
N SER A 405 -4.30 1.64 -28.61
CA SER A 405 -4.47 2.21 -29.95
C SER A 405 -4.52 1.13 -31.02
N ASP A 406 -3.71 0.09 -30.84
CA ASP A 406 -3.50 -0.96 -31.84
C ASP A 406 -4.33 -2.22 -31.57
N ILE A 407 -5.37 -2.12 -30.73
CA ILE A 407 -6.19 -3.27 -30.30
C ILE A 407 -6.97 -3.93 -31.45
N LYS A 408 -7.21 -3.18 -32.54
CA LYS A 408 -7.83 -3.68 -33.78
C LYS A 408 -6.80 -4.21 -34.79
N ASP A 409 -5.59 -3.66 -34.79
CA ASP A 409 -4.58 -3.97 -35.81
C ASP A 409 -3.70 -5.15 -35.38
N THR A 410 -3.35 -5.21 -34.10
CA THR A 410 -2.44 -6.22 -33.55
C THR A 410 -3.06 -7.05 -32.43
N GLY A 411 -4.18 -6.59 -31.86
CA GLY A 411 -4.77 -7.21 -30.67
C GLY A 411 -3.96 -6.96 -29.40
N LYS A 412 -2.99 -6.03 -29.45
CA LYS A 412 -2.12 -5.70 -28.34
C LYS A 412 -2.67 -4.55 -27.50
N ALA A 413 -2.39 -4.64 -26.22
CA ALA A 413 -2.45 -3.54 -25.27
C ALA A 413 -1.14 -3.49 -24.49
N SER A 414 -0.75 -2.32 -24.00
CA SER A 414 0.42 -2.19 -23.13
C SER A 414 0.14 -1.30 -21.93
N LEU A 415 0.84 -1.60 -20.83
CA LEU A 415 1.02 -0.68 -19.71
C LEU A 415 2.51 -0.39 -19.57
N SER A 416 2.86 0.88 -19.47
CA SER A 416 4.16 1.33 -18.97
C SER A 416 3.99 2.11 -17.67
N LEU A 417 4.88 1.90 -16.71
CA LEU A 417 4.96 2.67 -15.46
C LEU A 417 6.40 3.12 -15.25
N SER A 418 6.61 4.41 -15.07
CA SER A 418 7.92 4.96 -14.75
C SER A 418 7.84 5.76 -13.46
N LEU A 419 8.83 5.57 -12.61
CA LEU A 419 8.97 6.26 -11.33
C LEU A 419 10.39 6.85 -11.28
N ASP A 420 10.48 8.17 -11.16
CA ASP A 420 11.74 8.89 -10.99
C ASP A 420 11.66 9.71 -9.70
N ARG A 421 12.75 9.82 -8.95
CA ARG A 421 12.98 10.94 -8.04
C ARG A 421 13.52 12.11 -8.85
N ILE A 422 12.93 13.29 -8.68
CA ILE A 422 13.46 14.56 -9.17
C ILE A 422 14.13 15.26 -8.00
N LEU A 423 15.36 15.73 -8.19
CA LEU A 423 16.11 16.44 -7.14
C LEU A 423 16.85 17.65 -7.71
N VAL A 424 17.03 18.66 -6.88
CA VAL A 424 17.85 19.84 -7.20
C VAL A 424 18.98 19.91 -6.18
N THR A 425 20.20 20.14 -6.66
CA THR A 425 21.38 20.32 -5.84
C THR A 425 22.02 21.67 -6.12
N ASP A 426 22.83 22.15 -5.18
CA ASP A 426 23.60 23.39 -5.32
C ASP A 426 25.04 23.16 -4.88
N THR A 427 25.97 23.98 -5.34
CA THR A 427 27.40 23.79 -5.01
C THR A 427 27.68 24.31 -3.60
N THR A 428 28.31 23.49 -2.75
CA THR A 428 28.68 23.92 -1.41
C THR A 428 29.89 24.85 -1.49
N THR A 429 29.71 26.14 -1.14
CA THR A 429 30.82 27.11 -1.14
C THR A 429 31.58 27.01 0.17
N THR A 430 32.59 26.14 0.23
CA THR A 430 33.49 26.07 1.40
C THR A 430 34.41 27.29 1.40
N THR A 431 34.11 28.28 2.25
CA THR A 431 35.00 29.42 2.47
C THR A 431 36.15 28.96 3.37
N THR A 432 37.19 28.38 2.79
CA THR A 432 38.41 28.02 3.53
C THR A 432 39.11 29.31 3.97
N SER A 433 38.92 29.73 5.22
CA SER A 433 39.76 30.76 5.83
C SER A 433 41.14 30.15 6.08
N THR A 434 42.08 30.36 5.16
CA THR A 434 43.48 30.00 5.34
C THR A 434 44.14 30.99 6.30
N THR A 435 44.29 30.61 7.57
CA THR A 435 45.21 31.30 8.47
C THR A 435 46.64 30.93 8.06
N THR A 436 47.30 31.80 7.30
CA THR A 436 48.71 31.66 6.93
C THR A 436 49.60 31.95 8.14
N THR A 437 50.10 30.90 8.78
CA THR A 437 51.20 31.01 9.76
C THR A 437 52.52 31.10 8.99
N SER A 438 52.95 32.32 8.68
CA SER A 438 54.27 32.59 8.10
C SER A 438 55.34 32.55 9.21
N SER A 439 56.15 31.49 9.22
CA SER A 439 57.42 31.45 9.94
C SER A 439 58.47 32.27 9.17
N SER A 440 58.76 33.49 9.61
CA SER A 440 59.86 34.30 9.09
C SER A 440 60.95 34.51 10.15
N THR A 441 62.17 34.13 9.76
CA THR A 441 63.46 34.31 10.43
C THR A 441 63.77 35.77 10.75
N THR A 442 64.38 35.97 11.91
CA THR A 442 64.81 37.24 12.49
C THR A 442 66.05 37.79 11.78
N THR A 443 65.97 39.03 11.27
CA THR A 443 67.14 39.89 11.00
C THR A 443 66.82 41.29 11.51
N SER A 444 67.61 41.75 12.48
CA SER A 444 67.51 43.05 13.15
C SER A 444 67.92 44.22 12.26
N THR A 445 67.24 45.36 12.37
CA THR A 445 67.82 46.72 12.30
C THR A 445 66.83 47.78 12.81
N THR A 446 67.17 48.36 13.98
CA THR A 446 67.09 49.77 14.42
C THR A 446 66.17 50.74 13.61
N THR A 447 65.29 51.60 14.15
CA THR A 447 65.37 52.47 15.35
C THR A 447 64.04 53.26 15.53
N LYS A 448 63.65 53.56 16.80
CA LYS A 448 62.90 54.75 17.32
C LYS A 448 61.47 55.02 16.78
N VAL A 449 60.40 55.21 17.57
CA VAL A 449 60.18 56.08 18.75
C VAL A 449 58.96 55.59 19.57
N ASN A 450 59.15 55.36 20.88
CA ASN A 450 58.43 55.80 22.11
C ASN A 450 56.87 55.94 22.20
N PRO A 451 56.29 56.04 23.42
CA PRO A 451 55.46 55.01 24.04
C PRO A 451 54.06 55.54 24.42
N ASP A 452 53.20 54.64 24.93
CA ASP A 452 52.01 54.86 25.79
C ASP A 452 50.96 53.81 25.38
N ASP A 453 50.28 53.10 26.26
CA ASP A 453 50.36 52.93 27.69
C ASP A 453 49.69 51.57 27.95
N SER A 454 50.16 50.90 28.99
CA SER A 454 49.46 49.83 29.68
C SER A 454 48.04 50.29 30.07
N THR A 455 47.00 49.46 30.10
CA THR A 455 46.77 48.57 31.22
C THR A 455 45.46 47.80 31.05
N THR A 456 45.52 46.61 31.63
CA THR A 456 44.47 45.73 32.13
C THR A 456 43.42 46.43 33.03
N THR A 457 42.27 45.79 33.16
CA THR A 457 41.45 45.57 34.40
C THR A 457 40.06 46.23 34.49
N SER A 458 39.07 45.34 34.61
CA SER A 458 37.89 45.34 35.50
C SER A 458 36.80 46.43 35.46
N SER A 459 35.60 45.91 35.24
CA SER A 459 34.30 46.21 35.89
C SER A 459 34.14 47.53 36.64
N THR A 460 33.16 48.34 36.24
CA THR A 460 32.29 49.02 37.22
C THR A 460 30.94 49.46 36.66
N THR A 461 29.94 49.30 37.50
CA THR A 461 28.56 49.81 37.46
C THR A 461 28.46 51.31 37.21
N THR A 462 27.46 51.72 36.43
CA THR A 462 27.10 53.13 36.24
C THR A 462 25.79 53.47 36.96
N LYS A 463 25.88 54.35 37.97
CA LYS A 463 24.78 55.20 38.46
C LYS A 463 24.73 56.44 37.57
N VAL A 464 23.55 56.86 37.14
CA VAL A 464 23.30 58.17 36.52
C VAL A 464 22.00 58.76 37.08
N ASN A 465 22.07 60.02 37.51
CA ASN A 465 20.99 61.02 37.53
C ASN A 465 21.64 62.39 37.79
N PRO A 466 21.00 63.57 37.58
CA PRO A 466 19.76 63.89 36.85
C PRO A 466 19.94 65.01 35.78
N ASP A 467 19.11 65.07 34.75
CA ASP A 467 18.30 66.28 34.45
C ASP A 467 17.37 66.08 33.24
N ASP A 468 16.16 66.63 33.42
CA ASP A 468 15.10 66.96 32.47
C ASP A 468 14.81 66.02 31.29
N THR A 469 13.74 65.23 31.43
CA THR A 469 12.70 65.16 30.38
C THR A 469 11.37 64.62 30.93
N THR A 470 10.35 65.46 30.79
CA THR A 470 8.89 65.27 30.87
C THR A 470 8.36 63.86 31.16
N THR A 471 7.76 63.70 32.34
CA THR A 471 7.06 62.50 32.81
C THR A 471 5.58 62.54 32.41
N THR A 472 5.12 61.60 31.57
CA THR A 472 3.72 61.13 31.58
C THR A 472 3.61 60.01 32.61
N THR A 473 2.86 60.27 33.67
CA THR A 473 2.57 59.33 34.76
C THR A 473 1.51 58.32 34.34
N THR A 474 1.91 57.06 34.16
CA THR A 474 1.00 55.91 34.26
C THR A 474 1.30 55.19 35.56
N THR A 475 0.45 55.39 36.57
CA THR A 475 0.51 54.68 37.85
C THR A 475 0.11 53.22 37.64
N THR A 476 1.09 52.33 37.44
CA THR A 476 0.87 50.89 37.62
C THR A 476 1.07 50.54 39.09
N LYS A 477 -0.05 50.21 39.75
CA LYS A 477 -0.08 49.60 41.08
C LYS A 477 0.79 48.33 41.07
N PRO A 478 1.62 48.04 42.10
CA PRO A 478 2.35 46.79 42.18
C PRO A 478 1.35 45.63 42.12
N ILE A 479 1.52 44.72 41.17
CA ILE A 479 0.77 43.47 41.14
C ILE A 479 1.24 42.66 42.35
N GLU A 480 0.38 42.48 43.35
CA GLU A 480 0.63 41.47 44.40
C GLU A 480 0.68 40.11 43.71
N LEU A 481 1.88 39.52 43.65
CA LEU A 481 2.09 38.16 43.18
C LEU A 481 1.46 37.21 44.20
N LYS A 482 0.30 36.63 43.86
CA LYS A 482 -0.33 35.59 44.65
C LYS A 482 0.62 34.39 44.78
N LYS A 483 1.00 34.03 46.01
CA LYS A 483 1.82 32.83 46.27
C LYS A 483 0.95 31.59 46.21
N ILE A 484 1.39 30.57 45.47
CA ILE A 484 0.71 29.28 45.39
C ILE A 484 0.87 28.55 46.73
N LYS A 485 -0.24 28.12 47.32
CA LYS A 485 -0.32 27.32 48.54
C LYS A 485 -0.22 25.82 48.22
N ARG A 486 -1.02 25.34 47.27
CA ARG A 486 -0.98 23.97 46.75
C ARG A 486 -1.63 23.89 45.36
N GLN A 487 -1.31 22.84 44.62
CA GLN A 487 -1.94 22.53 43.33
C GLN A 487 -2.27 21.04 43.26
N TYR A 488 -3.41 20.68 42.66
CA TYR A 488 -3.84 19.29 42.50
C TYR A 488 -4.74 19.12 41.27
N ALA A 489 -4.91 17.89 40.79
CA ALA A 489 -5.79 17.56 39.70
C ALA A 489 -7.26 17.70 40.12
N LYS A 490 -8.04 18.47 39.36
CA LYS A 490 -9.49 18.50 39.45
C LYS A 490 -10.05 17.17 38.96
N ASN A 491 -11.02 16.60 39.68
CA ASN A 491 -11.73 15.41 39.24
C ASN A 491 -12.43 15.67 37.88
N GLY A 492 -12.33 14.73 36.94
CA GLY A 492 -12.86 14.87 35.58
C GLY A 492 -11.90 14.51 34.43
N TYR A 493 -10.64 14.18 34.74
CA TYR A 493 -9.69 13.63 33.75
C TYR A 493 -10.07 12.20 33.34
N THR A 494 -9.75 11.83 32.11
CA THR A 494 -10.00 10.48 31.58
C THR A 494 -8.72 9.65 31.63
N LYS A 495 -8.82 8.40 32.11
CA LYS A 495 -7.72 7.43 32.06
C LYS A 495 -8.04 6.27 31.11
N THR A 496 -7.01 5.76 30.43
CA THR A 496 -7.07 4.60 29.55
C THR A 496 -5.84 3.74 29.79
N ALA A 497 -6.02 2.45 30.05
CA ALA A 497 -4.89 1.53 30.19
C ALA A 497 -4.19 1.30 28.85
N ALA A 498 -2.93 0.90 28.86
CA ALA A 498 -2.20 0.56 27.64
C ALA A 498 -1.29 -0.66 27.78
N PHE A 499 -0.98 -1.29 26.65
CA PHE A 499 -0.12 -2.46 26.54
C PHE A 499 1.28 -2.07 26.04
N TYR A 500 2.32 -2.76 26.53
CA TYR A 500 3.70 -2.44 26.20
C TYR A 500 4.55 -3.72 26.17
N LEU A 501 5.54 -3.75 25.28
CA LEU A 501 6.64 -4.68 25.38
C LEU A 501 7.63 -4.21 26.44
N ASN A 502 8.28 -5.15 27.12
CA ASN A 502 9.33 -4.87 28.10
C ASN A 502 10.62 -4.26 27.49
N THR A 503 10.65 -4.06 26.18
CA THR A 503 11.74 -3.43 25.41
C THR A 503 11.41 -2.00 24.95
N GLU A 504 10.19 -1.51 25.20
CA GLU A 504 9.78 -0.16 24.80
C GLU A 504 10.36 0.92 25.74
N GLU A 505 10.72 2.06 25.15
CA GLU A 505 11.46 3.13 25.83
C GLU A 505 10.60 4.34 26.23
N GLU A 506 9.29 4.35 25.89
CA GLU A 506 8.38 5.44 26.19
C GLU A 506 6.95 4.94 26.49
N PHE A 507 6.26 5.60 27.43
CA PHE A 507 4.82 5.38 27.67
C PHE A 507 3.97 6.34 26.83
N ASN A 508 2.80 5.88 26.38
CA ASN A 508 1.87 6.66 25.57
C ASN A 508 1.18 7.76 26.40
N LYS A 509 1.50 9.03 26.12
CA LYS A 509 0.91 10.20 26.80
C LYS A 509 -0.62 10.27 26.69
N LYS A 510 -1.23 9.64 25.69
CA LYS A 510 -2.69 9.58 25.50
C LYS A 510 -3.42 8.67 26.50
N GLN A 511 -2.70 7.98 27.39
CA GLN A 511 -3.30 7.24 28.50
C GLN A 511 -4.07 8.13 29.48
N ILE A 512 -3.82 9.44 29.48
CA ILE A 512 -4.57 10.42 30.27
C ILE A 512 -4.93 11.65 29.42
N SER A 513 -6.14 12.17 29.59
CA SER A 513 -6.63 13.39 28.93
C SER A 513 -7.47 14.25 29.88
N ASP A 514 -7.77 15.48 29.45
CA ASP A 514 -8.70 16.40 30.13
C ASP A 514 -8.24 16.81 31.54
N VAL A 515 -6.93 16.90 31.74
CA VAL A 515 -6.35 17.30 33.03
C VAL A 515 -6.53 18.80 33.26
N THR A 516 -7.17 19.14 34.37
CA THR A 516 -7.27 20.51 34.88
C THR A 516 -6.67 20.56 36.28
N LEU A 517 -5.81 21.54 36.56
CA LEU A 517 -5.26 21.78 37.88
C LEU A 517 -6.11 22.80 38.64
N VAL A 518 -6.39 22.54 39.90
CA VAL A 518 -6.86 23.55 40.86
C VAL A 518 -5.63 24.12 41.55
N ILE A 519 -5.41 25.44 41.41
CA ILE A 519 -4.34 26.18 42.06
C ILE A 519 -4.95 26.96 43.22
N GLU A 520 -4.60 26.60 44.45
CA GLU A 520 -4.97 27.36 45.64
C GLU A 520 -3.87 28.33 46.00
N TYR A 521 -4.23 29.58 46.26
CA TYR A 521 -3.29 30.62 46.69
C TYR A 521 -3.31 30.81 48.20
N THR A 522 -2.26 31.42 48.75
CA THR A 522 -2.14 31.69 50.19
C THR A 522 -3.20 32.65 50.72
N ASP A 523 -3.84 33.44 49.85
CA ASP A 523 -4.95 34.36 50.18
C ASP A 523 -6.32 33.66 50.25
N GLY A 524 -6.38 32.35 49.99
CA GLY A 524 -7.61 31.55 50.00
C GLY A 524 -8.38 31.52 48.68
N SER A 525 -7.93 32.26 47.65
CA SER A 525 -8.52 32.19 46.31
C SER A 525 -8.05 30.94 45.54
N THR A 526 -8.86 30.49 44.58
CA THR A 526 -8.56 29.34 43.72
C THR A 526 -8.69 29.69 42.24
N GLU A 527 -7.87 29.05 41.40
CA GLU A 527 -7.91 29.14 39.93
C GLU A 527 -7.91 27.74 39.32
N ASP A 528 -8.75 27.51 38.32
CA ASP A 528 -8.69 26.30 37.50
C ASP A 528 -7.83 26.56 36.26
N ARG A 529 -6.85 25.69 36.00
CA ARG A 529 -5.97 25.78 34.84
C ARG A 529 -5.97 24.47 34.06
N VAL A 530 -6.43 24.54 32.82
CA VAL A 530 -6.34 23.41 31.88
C VAL A 530 -4.87 23.16 31.55
N VAL A 531 -4.44 21.90 31.65
CA VAL A 531 -3.08 21.48 31.34
C VAL A 531 -2.98 21.15 29.85
N ALA A 532 -1.96 21.67 29.17
CA ALA A 532 -1.68 21.31 27.79
C ALA A 532 -1.21 19.85 27.72
N ALA A 533 -1.65 19.10 26.70
CA ALA A 533 -1.28 17.69 26.55
C ALA A 533 0.24 17.45 26.52
N ASP A 534 1.00 18.38 25.92
CA ASP A 534 2.46 18.29 25.82
C ASP A 534 3.18 18.46 27.16
N ASP A 535 2.54 19.11 28.14
CA ASP A 535 3.08 19.25 29.50
C ASP A 535 2.92 17.94 30.30
N ILE A 536 2.11 16.98 29.84
CA ILE A 536 1.90 15.70 30.53
C ILE A 536 3.01 14.69 30.16
N ASN A 537 3.59 14.04 31.16
CA ASN A 537 4.58 12.98 30.98
C ASN A 537 4.58 11.96 32.14
N PHE A 538 5.50 11.00 32.11
CA PHE A 538 5.63 9.92 33.09
C PHE A 538 6.98 9.96 33.84
N GLY A 539 7.61 11.14 33.90
CA GLY A 539 8.91 11.35 34.51
C GLY A 539 9.99 10.52 33.82
N THR A 540 10.76 9.78 34.62
CA THR A 540 11.80 8.86 34.13
C THR A 540 11.30 7.43 33.90
N ALA A 541 10.01 7.15 34.14
CA ALA A 541 9.45 5.82 34.01
C ALA A 541 9.30 5.46 32.52
N LYS A 542 9.72 4.25 32.18
CA LYS A 542 9.65 3.64 30.85
C LYS A 542 9.24 2.17 30.99
N PRO A 543 8.64 1.54 29.97
CA PRO A 543 8.35 0.12 30.04
C PRO A 543 9.56 -0.73 30.42
N THR A 544 10.74 -0.45 29.83
CA THR A 544 12.01 -1.16 30.11
C THR A 544 12.49 -1.09 31.56
N ASN A 545 12.23 0.01 32.28
CA ASN A 545 12.63 0.17 33.68
C ASN A 545 11.50 -0.05 34.70
N THR A 546 10.27 -0.22 34.22
CA THR A 546 9.08 -0.48 35.04
C THR A 546 8.78 -1.98 35.11
N TYR A 547 9.05 -2.71 34.03
CA TYR A 547 8.84 -4.15 33.94
C TYR A 547 9.63 -4.94 34.99
N LYS A 548 8.97 -5.92 35.62
CA LYS A 548 9.57 -6.87 36.54
C LYS A 548 9.22 -8.28 36.07
N LYS A 549 10.25 -9.09 35.79
CA LYS A 549 10.07 -10.45 35.28
C LYS A 549 9.23 -11.35 36.20
N ASP A 550 9.34 -11.15 37.51
CA ASP A 550 8.62 -11.93 38.53
C ASP A 550 7.22 -11.37 38.83
N SER A 551 6.72 -10.40 38.05
CA SER A 551 5.34 -9.91 38.18
C SER A 551 4.35 -11.02 37.83
N THR A 552 3.34 -11.20 38.66
CA THR A 552 2.31 -12.24 38.49
C THR A 552 1.03 -11.73 37.85
N ASP A 553 0.88 -10.40 37.70
CA ASP A 553 -0.31 -9.76 37.14
C ASP A 553 -0.01 -8.84 35.95
N PHE A 554 1.27 -8.69 35.56
CA PHE A 554 1.73 -7.87 34.43
C PHE A 554 1.27 -6.40 34.45
N LYS A 555 0.67 -5.92 35.55
CA LYS A 555 0.00 -4.62 35.64
C LYS A 555 0.79 -3.67 36.52
N TYR A 556 1.03 -2.47 36.01
CA TYR A 556 1.85 -1.46 36.67
C TYR A 556 1.10 -0.12 36.74
N ALA A 557 1.15 0.51 37.91
CA ALA A 557 0.64 1.86 38.11
C ALA A 557 1.75 2.87 37.82
N VAL A 558 1.62 3.63 36.73
CA VAL A 558 2.63 4.59 36.27
C VAL A 558 2.23 6.01 36.69
N GLN A 559 3.11 6.68 37.43
CA GLN A 559 2.89 8.06 37.92
C GLN A 559 2.82 9.06 36.77
N VAL A 560 1.82 9.94 36.81
CA VAL A 560 1.68 11.07 35.88
C VAL A 560 2.35 12.32 36.43
N TYR A 561 2.99 13.09 35.56
CA TYR A 561 3.61 14.37 35.86
C TYR A 561 3.05 15.46 34.94
N VAL A 562 2.99 16.68 35.46
CA VAL A 562 2.80 17.89 34.65
C VAL A 562 4.09 18.69 34.73
N LYS A 563 4.80 18.77 33.60
CA LYS A 563 6.22 19.15 33.53
C LYS A 563 7.02 18.28 34.50
N ASP A 564 7.66 18.87 35.49
CA ASP A 564 8.52 18.14 36.44
C ASP A 564 7.84 17.87 37.79
N VAL A 565 6.52 18.10 37.90
CA VAL A 565 5.78 17.96 39.17
C VAL A 565 4.83 16.76 39.11
N ALA A 566 4.92 15.87 40.10
CA ALA A 566 4.03 14.73 40.23
C ALA A 566 2.57 15.22 40.36
N LEU A 567 1.70 14.67 39.52
CA LEU A 567 0.28 14.98 39.55
C LEU A 567 -0.37 14.22 40.70
N THR A 568 -0.97 14.96 41.64
CA THR A 568 -1.72 14.40 42.77
C THR A 568 -3.17 14.84 42.74
N ASP A 569 -4.06 14.08 43.39
CA ASP A 569 -5.43 14.50 43.66
C ASP A 569 -5.51 15.49 44.84
N GLU A 570 -6.73 15.89 45.19
CA GLU A 570 -7.00 16.83 46.30
C GLU A 570 -6.49 16.32 47.67
N LEU A 571 -6.40 14.99 47.84
CA LEU A 571 -5.92 14.35 49.06
C LEU A 571 -4.39 14.23 49.09
N GLY A 572 -3.71 14.56 47.99
CA GLY A 572 -2.26 14.39 47.84
C GLY A 572 -1.87 13.00 47.35
N GLU A 573 -2.82 12.17 46.95
CA GLU A 573 -2.55 10.84 46.41
C GLU A 573 -2.13 10.94 44.94
N ASN A 574 -1.20 10.08 44.58
CA ASN A 574 -0.58 10.05 43.27
C ASN A 574 -1.56 9.64 42.16
N ILE A 575 -1.69 10.46 41.12
CA ILE A 575 -2.45 10.10 39.91
C ILE A 575 -1.61 9.16 39.04
N THR A 576 -2.10 7.94 38.87
CA THR A 576 -1.45 6.91 38.05
C THR A 576 -2.33 6.42 36.90
N VAL A 577 -1.70 5.97 35.82
CA VAL A 577 -2.32 5.22 34.71
C VAL A 577 -1.90 3.75 34.75
N ASP A 578 -2.76 2.87 34.25
CA ASP A 578 -2.50 1.43 34.21
C ASP A 578 -1.72 1.07 32.94
N ALA A 579 -0.55 0.43 33.10
CA ALA A 579 0.26 -0.12 32.01
C ALA A 579 0.39 -1.63 32.18
N TYR A 580 0.14 -2.40 31.12
CA TYR A 580 0.43 -3.84 31.08
C TYR A 580 1.70 -4.05 30.29
N ILE A 581 2.72 -4.66 30.91
CA ILE A 581 4.06 -4.76 30.31
C ILE A 581 4.52 -6.22 30.33
N GLY A 582 4.91 -6.76 29.17
CA GLY A 582 5.19 -8.19 29.00
C GLY A 582 6.26 -8.49 27.95
N VAL A 583 6.57 -9.77 27.78
CA VAL A 583 7.61 -10.23 26.85
C VAL A 583 7.00 -10.52 25.49
N ARG A 584 7.65 -10.05 24.41
CA ARG A 584 7.24 -10.36 23.03
C ARG A 584 7.21 -11.88 22.82
N GLY A 585 6.08 -12.41 22.36
CA GLY A 585 5.82 -13.83 22.10
C GLY A 585 5.30 -14.66 23.29
N ASP A 586 5.02 -14.05 24.45
CA ASP A 586 4.54 -14.73 25.66
C ASP A 586 3.01 -14.88 25.65
N ALA A 587 2.52 -16.03 25.14
CA ALA A 587 1.11 -16.29 24.92
C ALA A 587 0.41 -16.78 26.20
N ASP A 588 1.11 -17.54 27.03
CA ASP A 588 0.56 -18.08 28.28
C ASP A 588 0.76 -17.17 29.50
N LEU A 589 1.39 -16.01 29.30
CA LEU A 589 1.64 -14.96 30.30
C LEU A 589 2.47 -15.50 31.48
N ASN A 590 3.60 -16.15 31.18
CA ASN A 590 4.54 -16.68 32.15
C ASN A 590 5.88 -15.92 32.22
N SER A 591 5.97 -14.76 31.55
CA SER A 591 7.16 -13.91 31.41
C SER A 591 8.28 -14.52 30.56
N THR A 592 7.99 -15.54 29.73
CA THR A 592 8.97 -16.25 28.89
C THR A 592 8.38 -16.77 27.58
N ALA A 593 8.81 -16.22 26.44
CA ALA A 593 8.46 -16.77 25.13
C ALA A 593 9.21 -18.08 24.82
N ASN A 594 8.47 -19.16 24.57
CA ASN A 594 8.98 -20.50 24.32
C ASN A 594 8.08 -21.34 23.38
N ALA A 595 8.38 -22.63 23.21
CA ALA A 595 7.63 -23.52 22.32
C ALA A 595 6.16 -23.77 22.75
N VAL A 596 5.84 -23.64 24.04
CA VAL A 596 4.45 -23.71 24.54
C VAL A 596 3.65 -22.54 23.97
N ASP A 597 4.21 -21.33 23.98
CA ASP A 597 3.54 -20.14 23.44
C ASP A 597 3.24 -20.27 21.95
N ALA A 598 4.20 -20.76 21.16
CA ALA A 598 3.99 -21.09 19.75
C ALA A 598 2.82 -22.07 19.55
N SER A 599 2.74 -23.09 20.41
CA SER A 599 1.67 -24.10 20.36
C SER A 599 0.30 -23.52 20.74
N VAL A 600 0.27 -22.59 21.71
CA VAL A 600 -0.94 -21.86 22.11
C VAL A 600 -1.45 -21.01 20.95
N VAL A 601 -0.57 -20.24 20.30
CA VAL A 601 -0.90 -19.39 19.15
C VAL A 601 -1.39 -20.23 17.96
N LEU A 602 -0.70 -21.32 17.63
CA LEU A 602 -1.11 -22.22 16.53
C LEU A 602 -2.47 -22.86 16.80
N THR A 603 -2.73 -23.29 18.05
CA THR A 603 -4.02 -23.87 18.45
C THR A 603 -5.14 -22.84 18.31
N TYR A 604 -4.89 -21.60 18.70
CA TYR A 604 -5.85 -20.51 18.54
C TYR A 604 -6.15 -20.23 17.07
N TYR A 605 -5.13 -20.14 16.22
CA TYR A 605 -5.29 -19.96 14.77
C TYR A 605 -6.10 -21.11 14.13
N ALA A 606 -5.80 -22.37 14.49
CA ALA A 606 -6.53 -23.53 13.98
C ALA A 606 -8.02 -23.50 14.39
N LYS A 607 -8.32 -23.06 15.63
CA LYS A 607 -9.70 -22.88 16.09
C LYS A 607 -10.40 -21.79 15.29
N LEU A 608 -9.78 -20.64 15.04
CA LEU A 608 -10.39 -19.58 14.23
C LEU A 608 -10.62 -19.99 12.77
N SER A 609 -9.82 -20.93 12.26
CA SER A 609 -9.96 -21.50 10.91
C SER A 609 -11.05 -22.59 10.80
N THR A 610 -11.75 -22.89 11.90
CA THR A 610 -12.77 -23.94 11.97
C THR A 610 -14.05 -23.43 12.66
N ASN A 611 -15.15 -24.18 12.53
CA ASN A 611 -16.36 -23.92 13.31
C ASN A 611 -16.25 -24.57 14.71
N ASP A 612 -17.00 -24.07 15.70
CA ASP A 612 -17.17 -24.71 17.00
C ASP A 612 -17.92 -26.06 16.88
N ALA A 613 -18.03 -26.78 18.00
CA ALA A 613 -18.67 -28.10 18.04
C ALA A 613 -20.16 -28.06 17.67
N GLU A 614 -20.79 -26.89 17.80
CA GLU A 614 -22.18 -26.60 17.46
C GLU A 614 -22.36 -26.06 16.03
N GLY A 615 -21.27 -25.92 15.26
CA GLY A 615 -21.29 -25.48 13.86
C GLY A 615 -21.27 -23.96 13.66
N ASN A 616 -21.09 -23.15 14.72
CA ASN A 616 -20.94 -21.70 14.60
C ASN A 616 -19.48 -21.35 14.26
N SER A 617 -19.28 -20.26 13.52
CA SER A 617 -17.92 -19.80 13.23
C SER A 617 -17.20 -19.33 14.49
N ASN A 618 -16.00 -19.87 14.74
CA ASN A 618 -15.10 -19.33 15.74
C ASN A 618 -14.66 -17.92 15.34
N ARG A 619 -14.65 -17.01 16.31
CA ARG A 619 -14.26 -15.62 16.12
C ARG A 619 -13.38 -15.19 17.28
N PRO A 620 -12.50 -14.21 17.08
CA PRO A 620 -11.67 -13.73 18.18
C PRO A 620 -12.47 -13.25 19.41
N SER A 621 -13.71 -12.77 19.21
CA SER A 621 -14.60 -12.32 20.29
C SER A 621 -15.21 -13.43 21.17
N ASN A 622 -15.09 -14.70 20.77
CA ASN A 622 -15.60 -15.87 21.52
C ASN A 622 -14.59 -17.01 21.67
N THR A 623 -13.44 -16.94 21.01
CA THR A 623 -12.33 -17.89 21.17
C THR A 623 -11.25 -17.30 22.07
N LYS A 624 -10.87 -18.02 23.14
CA LYS A 624 -9.79 -17.64 24.06
C LYS A 624 -8.43 -18.00 23.45
N LEU A 625 -7.47 -17.08 23.45
CA LEU A 625 -6.10 -17.29 22.96
C LEU A 625 -5.23 -17.91 24.06
N SER A 626 -4.98 -17.15 25.12
CA SER A 626 -3.99 -17.48 26.14
C SER A 626 -4.48 -18.61 27.04
N THR A 627 -3.56 -19.45 27.52
CA THR A 627 -3.86 -20.49 28.52
C THR A 627 -3.71 -19.99 29.96
N SER A 628 -3.31 -18.73 30.18
CA SER A 628 -3.08 -18.14 31.50
C SER A 628 -4.30 -18.23 32.43
N ASN A 629 -4.04 -18.36 33.73
CA ASN A 629 -5.06 -18.27 34.78
C ASN A 629 -5.60 -16.86 34.96
N LEU A 630 -4.89 -15.84 34.47
CA LEU A 630 -5.37 -14.44 34.43
C LEU A 630 -6.53 -14.27 33.43
N VAL A 631 -6.65 -15.21 32.48
CA VAL A 631 -7.57 -15.15 31.36
C VAL A 631 -8.81 -16.00 31.62
N THR A 632 -9.87 -15.31 32.04
CA THR A 632 -11.17 -15.93 32.37
C THR A 632 -12.13 -16.06 31.19
N SER A 633 -11.94 -15.30 30.12
CA SER A 633 -12.78 -15.36 28.91
C SER A 633 -12.10 -14.73 27.70
N ALA A 634 -12.64 -14.96 26.49
CA ALA A 634 -12.22 -14.35 25.22
C ALA A 634 -12.49 -12.82 25.12
N ARG A 635 -12.87 -12.15 26.21
CA ARG A 635 -13.01 -10.69 26.28
C ARG A 635 -12.26 -10.10 27.47
N ASN A 636 -11.44 -10.92 28.12
CA ASN A 636 -10.63 -10.51 29.25
C ASN A 636 -9.45 -9.66 28.72
N ILE A 637 -9.13 -8.56 29.41
CA ILE A 637 -8.02 -7.67 29.07
C ILE A 637 -6.68 -8.40 28.96
N TYR A 638 -6.46 -9.45 29.76
CA TYR A 638 -5.24 -10.27 29.69
C TYR A 638 -5.16 -11.13 28.43
N ASP A 639 -6.29 -11.50 27.84
CA ASP A 639 -6.31 -12.26 26.59
C ASP A 639 -6.07 -11.33 25.39
N ASP A 640 -6.49 -10.06 25.51
CA ASP A 640 -6.13 -9.00 24.57
C ASP A 640 -4.65 -8.60 24.72
N PHE A 641 -4.14 -8.60 25.95
CA PHE A 641 -2.73 -8.36 26.24
C PHE A 641 -1.84 -9.50 25.71
N ALA A 642 -2.21 -10.77 25.90
CA ALA A 642 -1.51 -11.89 25.29
C ALA A 642 -1.52 -11.80 23.75
N ALA A 643 -2.65 -11.40 23.15
CA ALA A 643 -2.70 -11.15 21.71
C ALA A 643 -1.75 -10.02 21.29
N TYR A 644 -1.66 -8.92 22.04
CA TYR A 644 -0.68 -7.85 21.79
C TYR A 644 0.77 -8.36 21.85
N LEU A 645 1.10 -9.24 22.80
CA LEU A 645 2.44 -9.81 22.91
C LEU A 645 2.78 -10.78 21.78
N CYS A 646 1.78 -11.49 21.24
CA CYS A 646 1.96 -12.57 20.28
C CYS A 646 1.79 -12.19 18.81
N ASP A 647 1.29 -10.99 18.49
CA ASP A 647 1.34 -10.46 17.12
C ASP A 647 2.77 -10.03 16.81
N VAL A 648 3.61 -11.02 16.50
CA VAL A 648 5.05 -10.85 16.31
C VAL A 648 5.41 -10.69 14.85
N GLU A 649 4.51 -11.03 13.91
CA GLU A 649 4.71 -10.84 12.47
C GLU A 649 4.59 -9.37 12.04
N HIS A 650 3.70 -8.59 12.68
CA HIS A 650 3.48 -7.19 12.34
C HIS A 650 4.25 -6.25 13.28
N ASP A 651 4.91 -5.23 12.73
CA ASP A 651 5.34 -4.05 13.51
C ASP A 651 4.08 -3.35 14.05
N VAL A 652 3.62 -3.80 15.23
CA VAL A 652 2.54 -3.28 16.08
C VAL A 652 1.52 -2.38 15.36
N THR A 653 0.58 -3.00 14.62
CA THR A 653 -0.64 -2.32 14.13
C THR A 653 -1.66 -2.05 15.24
N PHE A 654 -1.38 -2.49 16.47
CA PHE A 654 -2.21 -2.26 17.64
C PHE A 654 -1.99 -0.85 18.21
N ASP A 655 -3.05 -0.02 18.21
CA ASP A 655 -3.12 1.11 19.13
C ASP A 655 -3.02 0.54 20.55
N ASN A 656 -1.91 0.82 21.22
CA ASN A 656 -1.64 0.23 22.53
C ASN A 656 -2.63 0.67 23.61
N LEU A 657 -3.52 1.64 23.34
CA LEU A 657 -4.62 2.02 24.22
C LEU A 657 -5.76 0.98 24.22
N THR A 658 -6.10 0.49 25.41
CA THR A 658 -7.13 -0.54 25.69
C THR A 658 -8.57 -0.19 25.28
N LYS A 659 -8.81 1.00 24.69
CA LYS A 659 -10.12 1.41 24.13
C LYS A 659 -10.28 1.08 22.65
N LYS A 660 -9.27 0.48 21.98
CA LYS A 660 -9.29 0.22 20.52
C LYS A 660 -8.77 -1.14 20.06
N VAL A 661 -8.86 -2.19 20.88
CA VAL A 661 -8.55 -3.55 20.42
C VAL A 661 -9.82 -4.26 19.92
N THR A 662 -10.20 -4.02 18.67
CA THR A 662 -10.96 -5.04 17.94
C THR A 662 -9.97 -6.14 17.58
N ARG A 663 -10.11 -7.32 18.18
CA ARG A 663 -9.41 -8.57 17.81
C ARG A 663 -9.72 -8.97 16.36
N ASN A 664 -9.37 -8.16 15.36
CA ASN A 664 -9.74 -8.44 13.97
C ASN A 664 -8.48 -8.83 13.18
N LYS A 665 -8.20 -10.14 13.21
CA LYS A 665 -7.38 -10.89 12.24
C LYS A 665 -5.87 -10.56 12.12
N THR A 666 -5.17 -10.34 13.23
CA THR A 666 -3.69 -10.25 13.22
C THR A 666 -3.00 -11.58 13.57
N ILE A 667 -3.44 -12.26 14.63
CA ILE A 667 -2.82 -13.53 15.09
C ILE A 667 -3.05 -14.69 14.11
N ASN A 668 -1.97 -15.25 13.56
CA ASN A 668 -2.02 -16.33 12.58
C ASN A 668 -0.88 -17.36 12.75
N ALA A 669 -0.69 -18.24 11.76
CA ALA A 669 0.32 -19.31 11.80
C ALA A 669 1.77 -18.79 11.76
N VAL A 670 2.02 -17.62 11.17
CA VAL A 670 3.35 -16.99 11.07
C VAL A 670 3.82 -16.52 12.44
N ASP A 671 2.92 -15.98 13.26
CA ASP A 671 3.21 -15.64 14.66
C ASP A 671 3.68 -16.88 15.43
N ALA A 672 2.95 -17.99 15.28
CA ALA A 672 3.30 -19.26 15.90
C ALA A 672 4.67 -19.75 15.44
N SER A 673 4.95 -19.74 14.12
CA SER A 673 6.25 -20.17 13.60
C SER A 673 7.39 -19.25 14.01
N SER A 674 7.15 -17.94 14.14
CA SER A 674 8.15 -16.96 14.58
C SER A 674 8.51 -17.12 16.05
N ILE A 675 7.51 -17.34 16.91
CA ILE A 675 7.74 -17.67 18.33
C ILE A 675 8.51 -19.00 18.46
N LEU A 676 8.19 -19.99 17.63
CA LEU A 676 8.92 -21.26 17.60
C LEU A 676 10.37 -21.07 17.12
N GLN A 677 10.59 -20.23 16.10
CA GLN A 677 11.92 -19.91 15.60
C GLN A 677 12.74 -19.16 16.65
N PHE A 678 12.14 -18.20 17.36
CA PHE A 678 12.77 -17.51 18.49
C PHE A 678 13.22 -18.49 19.56
N TYR A 679 12.34 -19.40 19.96
CA TYR A 679 12.68 -20.44 20.92
C TYR A 679 13.84 -21.31 20.42
N ALA A 680 13.80 -21.77 19.16
CA ALA A 680 14.86 -22.58 18.57
C ALA A 680 16.20 -21.84 18.49
N GLN A 681 16.19 -20.57 18.04
CA GLN A 681 17.36 -19.71 17.99
C GLN A 681 17.97 -19.49 19.37
N ARG A 682 17.14 -19.37 20.42
CA ARG A 682 17.61 -19.24 21.80
C ARG A 682 18.36 -20.49 22.31
N GLN A 683 18.03 -21.68 21.80
CA GLN A 683 18.71 -22.92 22.19
C GLN A 683 20.11 -23.05 21.57
N LEU A 684 20.42 -22.30 20.50
CA LEU A 684 21.72 -22.35 19.85
C LEU A 684 22.81 -21.77 20.76
N ALA A 685 23.94 -22.49 20.85
CA ALA A 685 25.08 -22.07 21.68
C ALA A 685 25.58 -20.65 21.32
N ALA A 686 25.53 -20.28 20.03
CA ALA A 686 25.93 -18.96 19.53
C ALA A 686 25.06 -17.80 20.03
N ASN A 687 23.85 -18.08 20.53
CA ASN A 687 22.88 -17.07 20.96
C ASN A 687 22.65 -17.06 22.49
N LYS A 688 23.32 -17.93 23.26
CA LYS A 688 23.14 -18.03 24.73
C LYS A 688 23.44 -16.74 25.51
N GLY A 689 24.26 -15.83 24.95
CA GLY A 689 24.61 -14.55 25.55
C GLY A 689 23.84 -13.34 25.01
N LYS A 690 22.95 -13.55 24.03
CA LYS A 690 22.16 -12.48 23.40
C LYS A 690 20.91 -12.17 24.20
N THR A 691 20.53 -10.90 24.21
CA THR A 691 19.25 -10.40 24.73
C THR A 691 18.08 -10.89 23.88
N ASP A 692 16.87 -10.82 24.44
CA ASP A 692 15.66 -11.23 23.73
C ASP A 692 15.42 -10.38 22.49
N ALA A 693 15.70 -9.07 22.55
CA ALA A 693 15.64 -8.18 21.39
C ALA A 693 16.62 -8.60 20.29
N GLU A 694 17.84 -8.98 20.63
CA GLU A 694 18.83 -9.44 19.64
C GLU A 694 18.46 -10.78 19.00
N VAL A 695 17.85 -11.71 19.75
CA VAL A 695 17.40 -12.99 19.19
C VAL A 695 16.14 -12.81 18.34
N TRP A 696 15.22 -11.94 18.77
CA TRP A 696 14.09 -11.54 17.94
C TRP A 696 14.56 -10.85 16.65
N ALA A 697 15.56 -9.96 16.69
CA ALA A 697 16.12 -9.36 15.49
C ALA A 697 16.70 -10.41 14.53
N ILE A 698 17.24 -11.53 15.02
CA ILE A 698 17.67 -12.67 14.18
C ILE A 698 16.47 -13.39 13.57
N VAL A 699 15.39 -13.57 14.33
CA VAL A 699 14.14 -14.20 13.86
C VAL A 699 13.45 -13.32 12.83
N ASP A 700 13.31 -12.03 13.10
CA ASP A 700 12.77 -11.04 12.17
C ASP A 700 13.66 -11.00 10.93
N SER A 701 14.99 -10.99 11.10
CA SER A 701 15.92 -11.13 9.98
C SER A 701 15.72 -12.46 9.25
N ASN A 702 15.56 -13.60 9.92
CA ASN A 702 15.39 -14.90 9.28
C ASN A 702 14.03 -15.02 8.60
N ASN A 703 12.96 -14.49 9.15
CA ASN A 703 11.68 -14.37 8.46
C ASN A 703 11.82 -13.46 7.23
N ASN A 704 12.72 -12.46 7.31
CA ASN A 704 13.12 -11.62 6.18
C ASN A 704 14.21 -12.25 5.27
N ASN A 705 14.85 -13.37 5.66
CA ASN A 705 16.08 -13.94 5.07
C ASN A 705 16.00 -15.48 4.84
N THR A 706 14.88 -16.13 5.12
CA THR A 706 14.52 -17.48 4.65
C THR A 706 14.20 -17.50 3.15
N SER A 707 14.32 -16.33 2.52
CA SER A 707 14.49 -16.13 1.08
C SER A 707 15.96 -16.14 0.61
N ALA A 708 16.95 -16.40 1.50
CA ALA A 708 18.38 -16.25 1.19
C ALA A 708 19.32 -17.39 1.64
N SER A 709 18.85 -18.59 2.02
CA SER A 709 19.78 -19.70 2.34
C SER A 709 19.27 -21.10 1.95
N GLU A 710 19.34 -21.41 0.65
CA GLU A 710 19.59 -22.77 0.16
C GLU A 710 20.80 -22.72 -0.79
N GLU A 711 22.00 -22.64 -0.22
CA GLU A 711 23.23 -23.16 -0.86
C GLU A 711 23.90 -24.14 0.12
N VAL A 712 23.50 -25.41 0.00
CA VAL A 712 24.39 -26.60 -0.07
C VAL A 712 23.81 -27.55 -1.09
#